data_AF-A0A951FFN8-F1
#
_entry.id   AF-A0A951FFN8-F1
#
_cell.length_a   1.000
_cell.length_b   1.000
_cell.length_c   1.000
_cell.angle_alpha   90.00
_cell.angle_beta   90.00
_cell.angle_gamma   90.00
#
_symmetry.space_group_name_H-M   'P 1'
#
loop_
_entity.id
_entity.type
_entity.pdbx_description
1 polymer ?
#
loop_
_entity_poly.entity_id
_entity_poly.type
_entity_poly.pdbx_seq_one_letter_code
_entity_poly.pdbx_strand_id
1 'polypeptide(L)'
;LLVEGKSGEGANLATALETAQMNPTIVAPETMPTSLAELGGYDAIALVNVAAGRLPASAMKLLPSYVRDLGRGLVMVGGDRAYGMGGYNKTPVEEALPVNMEVKDKQRRPDVAIVFVIDKSGSMAACHCNSPDRAGMPEGGVVKVDIAKEAVVQASALLQADDQLGVVAFDSVPHWAVDVSKVPSLQEITEAIAPVAPDGQTNVRGGLLAAKEALEKSEAKVKHVILLTDGWSSAGQQTGIANELRAEGITLSTVAAGGGSAPYLEELAEAGGGRYYPVVNMEDVPQIFVEETVKTIGSYMIEQQFVPGLAGDSPILRGLTNQGWPSLYGYNGTEIKDTAQLILQSPEGDPVLAQWQYGLGRSVAWTSDFKGQWGTELVRWQQFGTFAAQLVAWTVPRQAENELNAQTRIEGTQAIVTAEAKGQDGAALADAQVTATLVNPDGSSQALPLRQVGPGQFQATIPNPQTGSYLVQVNAQNQGQPIGQQMVGLVVPYSPEYRQQQSNVALLERIAQETGGKTLETPAAAFEHNLAAVQRAQEISLPLLLLALLLLPLDIAVRRLSLRWRDFAEVRAWAGAQLPSRRASPVAAQPMMGELHRAKARAATRGARRNTAEEQIAPPVEVQPPVAAQRSQRTAPRVERPSAEETRQAAETPTPPPPAAEDSIARLRAAKERARRK
;
A
#
# COMPACT_ATOMS: atom_id res chain seq x y z
N LEU A 1 8.31 -3.73 -11.24
CA LEU A 1 8.65 -2.40 -10.68
C LEU A 1 10.17 -2.26 -10.58
N LEU A 2 10.76 -1.20 -11.09
CA LEU A 2 12.17 -0.84 -10.91
C LEU A 2 12.25 0.38 -10.00
N VAL A 3 12.89 0.23 -8.84
CA VAL A 3 13.13 1.33 -7.91
C VAL A 3 14.59 1.74 -8.08
N GLU A 4 14.86 2.94 -8.60
CA GLU A 4 16.23 3.40 -8.87
C GLU A 4 16.71 4.41 -7.82
N GLY A 5 17.91 4.19 -7.26
CA GLY A 5 18.44 5.05 -6.20
C GLY A 5 18.77 6.47 -6.66
N LYS A 6 19.22 6.63 -7.91
CA LYS A 6 19.34 7.92 -8.61
C LYS A 6 18.76 7.75 -10.01
N SER A 7 18.29 8.86 -10.58
CA SER A 7 17.75 8.85 -11.93
C SER A 7 18.76 8.31 -12.94
N GLY A 8 18.34 7.34 -13.74
CA GLY A 8 19.15 6.73 -14.80
C GLY A 8 20.00 5.53 -14.35
N GLU A 9 20.03 5.18 -13.06
CA GLU A 9 20.73 3.97 -12.61
C GLU A 9 20.01 2.69 -13.03
N GLY A 10 18.68 2.75 -13.18
CA GLY A 10 17.88 1.63 -13.69
C GLY A 10 17.83 1.52 -15.22
N ALA A 11 18.41 2.46 -15.97
CA ALA A 11 18.17 2.58 -17.41
C ALA A 11 18.60 1.35 -18.21
N ASN A 12 19.81 0.83 -17.96
CA ASN A 12 20.32 -0.35 -18.67
C ASN A 12 19.46 -1.59 -18.40
N LEU A 13 19.03 -1.78 -17.14
CA LEU A 13 18.13 -2.87 -16.77
C LEU A 13 16.75 -2.68 -17.43
N ALA A 14 16.18 -1.48 -17.42
CA ALA A 14 14.91 -1.19 -18.06
C ALA A 14 14.93 -1.52 -19.56
N THR A 15 15.95 -1.06 -20.30
CA THR A 15 16.11 -1.36 -21.73
C THR A 15 16.25 -2.85 -22.01
N ALA A 16 16.98 -3.59 -21.16
CA ALA A 16 17.09 -5.04 -21.27
C ALA A 16 15.74 -5.75 -21.08
N LEU A 17 14.95 -5.30 -20.11
CA LEU A 17 13.62 -5.85 -19.81
C LEU A 17 12.61 -5.53 -20.92
N GLU A 18 12.61 -4.31 -21.45
CA GLU A 18 11.77 -3.91 -22.60
C GLU A 18 12.09 -4.75 -23.84
N THR A 19 13.38 -4.98 -24.11
CA THR A 19 13.83 -5.83 -25.23
C THR A 19 13.33 -7.28 -25.06
N ALA A 20 13.23 -7.76 -23.81
CA ALA A 20 12.67 -9.05 -23.46
C ALA A 20 11.14 -9.07 -23.37
N GLN A 21 10.45 -8.03 -23.85
CA GLN A 21 9.00 -7.88 -23.84
C GLN A 21 8.37 -7.85 -22.42
N MET A 22 9.15 -7.43 -21.42
CA MET A 22 8.62 -7.10 -20.10
C MET A 22 8.26 -5.62 -20.04
N ASN A 23 7.34 -5.26 -19.14
CA ASN A 23 6.86 -3.88 -18.99
C ASN A 23 7.41 -3.25 -17.68
N PRO A 24 8.65 -2.74 -17.67
CA PRO A 24 9.20 -2.10 -16.49
C PRO A 24 8.48 -0.78 -16.20
N THR A 25 8.24 -0.50 -14.93
CA THR A 25 7.82 0.82 -14.43
C THR A 25 8.92 1.32 -13.51
N ILE A 26 9.53 2.46 -13.83
CA ILE A 26 10.61 3.06 -13.04
C ILE A 26 9.99 4.06 -12.07
N VAL A 27 10.37 3.97 -10.80
CA VAL A 27 9.94 4.89 -9.74
C VAL A 27 11.13 5.32 -8.88
N ALA A 28 11.01 6.50 -8.27
CA ALA A 28 11.93 6.92 -7.22
C ALA A 28 11.64 6.17 -5.91
N PRO A 29 12.62 5.97 -5.01
CA PRO A 29 12.44 5.22 -3.77
C PRO A 29 11.29 5.75 -2.91
N GLU A 30 11.13 7.07 -2.83
CA GLU A 30 10.10 7.75 -2.03
C GLU A 30 8.68 7.52 -2.56
N THR A 31 8.57 7.18 -3.85
CA THR A 31 7.29 6.95 -4.54
C THR A 31 6.93 5.47 -4.63
N MET A 32 7.72 4.59 -4.00
CA MET A 32 7.45 3.17 -3.98
C MET A 32 6.07 2.91 -3.34
N PRO A 33 5.23 2.03 -3.92
CA PRO A 33 3.94 1.70 -3.34
C PRO A 33 4.07 1.20 -1.90
N THR A 34 3.19 1.69 -1.04
CA THR A 34 3.23 1.45 0.41
C THR A 34 2.13 0.50 0.89
N SER A 35 1.34 -0.03 -0.04
CA SER A 35 0.30 -1.02 0.21
C SER A 35 0.60 -2.32 -0.55
N LEU A 36 0.28 -3.46 0.06
CA LEU A 36 0.54 -4.76 -0.56
C LEU A 36 -0.33 -4.97 -1.81
N ALA A 37 -1.54 -4.39 -1.85
CA ALA A 37 -2.42 -4.44 -3.01
C ALA A 37 -1.80 -3.77 -4.24
N GLU A 38 -1.17 -2.60 -4.08
CA GLU A 38 -0.47 -1.94 -5.17
C GLU A 38 0.80 -2.68 -5.57
N LEU A 39 1.59 -3.16 -4.60
CA LEU A 39 2.77 -3.98 -4.88
C LEU A 39 2.42 -5.26 -5.64
N GLY A 40 1.30 -5.91 -5.29
CA GLY A 40 0.80 -7.13 -5.92
C GLY A 40 0.45 -6.99 -7.41
N GLY A 41 0.31 -5.76 -7.90
CA GLY A 41 0.16 -5.44 -9.33
C GLY A 41 1.43 -5.65 -10.16
N TYR A 42 2.58 -5.90 -9.51
CA TYR A 42 3.86 -6.17 -10.16
C TYR A 42 4.30 -7.62 -9.93
N ASP A 43 4.82 -8.27 -10.98
CA ASP A 43 5.33 -9.65 -10.89
C ASP A 43 6.68 -9.75 -10.19
N ALA A 44 7.50 -8.71 -10.30
CA ALA A 44 8.77 -8.58 -9.60
C ALA A 44 9.09 -7.12 -9.28
N ILE A 45 9.87 -6.93 -8.21
CA ILE A 45 10.46 -5.65 -7.79
C ILE A 45 11.98 -5.76 -7.88
N ALA A 46 12.62 -4.81 -8.55
CA ALA A 46 14.07 -4.67 -8.51
C ALA A 46 14.47 -3.38 -7.78
N LEU A 47 15.29 -3.51 -6.74
CA LEU A 47 15.95 -2.41 -6.05
C LEU A 47 17.31 -2.17 -6.70
N VAL A 48 17.47 -1.04 -7.40
CA VAL A 48 18.69 -0.72 -8.15
C VAL A 48 19.46 0.39 -7.46
N ASN A 49 20.51 0.01 -6.73
CA ASN A 49 21.39 0.93 -5.98
C ASN A 49 20.64 1.90 -5.04
N VAL A 50 19.60 1.41 -4.37
CA VAL A 50 18.71 2.20 -3.51
C VAL A 50 19.21 2.17 -2.07
N ALA A 51 19.39 3.32 -1.42
CA ALA A 51 19.69 3.38 0.01
C ALA A 51 18.44 3.08 0.87
N ALA A 52 18.61 2.31 1.95
CA ALA A 52 17.54 1.89 2.85
C ALA A 52 16.76 3.08 3.43
N GLY A 53 17.46 4.15 3.84
CA GLY A 53 16.85 5.36 4.40
C GLY A 53 15.95 6.15 3.44
N ARG A 54 15.99 5.87 2.13
CA ARG A 54 15.11 6.51 1.14
C ARG A 54 13.83 5.71 0.85
N LEU A 55 13.76 4.47 1.30
CA LEU A 55 12.55 3.66 1.18
C LEU A 55 11.55 4.04 2.27
N PRO A 56 10.26 4.18 1.94
CA PRO A 56 9.21 4.28 2.95
C PRO A 56 9.27 3.10 3.92
N ALA A 57 9.21 3.37 5.22
CA ALA A 57 9.30 2.33 6.24
C ALA A 57 8.20 1.24 6.09
N SER A 58 7.01 1.62 5.61
CA SER A 58 5.93 0.69 5.27
C SER A 58 6.31 -0.24 4.10
N ALA A 59 6.84 0.31 3.01
CA ALA A 59 7.29 -0.48 1.86
C ALA A 59 8.41 -1.46 2.26
N MET A 60 9.38 -1.01 3.06
CA MET A 60 10.47 -1.86 3.57
C MET A 60 9.94 -3.07 4.37
N LYS A 61 8.90 -2.88 5.19
CA LYS A 61 8.27 -3.95 5.97
C LYS A 61 7.42 -4.90 5.13
N LEU A 62 6.86 -4.44 4.00
CA LEU A 62 5.99 -5.26 3.14
C LEU A 62 6.76 -6.13 2.14
N LEU A 63 7.99 -5.77 1.80
CA LEU A 63 8.81 -6.52 0.84
C LEU A 63 8.98 -8.02 1.18
N PRO A 64 9.22 -8.42 2.44
CA PRO A 64 9.26 -9.84 2.79
C PRO A 64 7.96 -10.58 2.49
N SER A 65 6.79 -10.02 2.86
CA SER A 65 5.49 -10.64 2.59
C SER A 65 5.19 -10.66 1.09
N TYR A 66 5.58 -9.62 0.35
CA TYR A 66 5.46 -9.58 -1.12
C TYR A 66 6.21 -10.74 -1.80
N VAL A 67 7.38 -11.12 -1.30
CA VAL A 67 8.11 -12.27 -1.85
C VAL A 67 7.55 -13.58 -1.28
N ARG A 68 7.53 -13.71 0.04
CA ARG A 68 7.23 -14.96 0.76
C ARG A 68 5.80 -15.43 0.58
N ASP A 69 4.85 -14.52 0.69
CA ASP A 69 3.42 -14.85 0.85
C ASP A 69 2.65 -14.68 -0.46
N LEU A 70 3.03 -13.68 -1.29
CA LEU A 70 2.45 -13.48 -2.62
C LEU A 70 3.17 -14.23 -3.75
N GLY A 71 4.33 -14.81 -3.48
CA GLY A 71 5.07 -15.59 -4.45
C GLY A 71 5.70 -14.77 -5.58
N ARG A 72 6.00 -13.49 -5.33
CA ARG A 72 6.55 -12.55 -6.33
C ARG A 72 8.08 -12.49 -6.30
N GLY A 73 8.66 -11.86 -7.31
CA GLY A 73 10.11 -11.76 -7.47
C GLY A 73 10.73 -10.55 -6.77
N LEU A 74 11.86 -10.73 -6.10
CA LEU A 74 12.69 -9.63 -5.60
C LEU A 74 14.11 -9.70 -6.19
N VAL A 75 14.57 -8.60 -6.74
CA VAL A 75 15.94 -8.45 -7.22
C VAL A 75 16.59 -7.28 -6.50
N MET A 76 17.81 -7.46 -6.02
CA MET A 76 18.64 -6.34 -5.56
C MET A 76 19.89 -6.25 -6.43
N VAL A 77 20.18 -5.05 -6.92
CA VAL A 77 21.35 -4.71 -7.72
C VAL A 77 22.22 -3.77 -6.90
N GLY A 78 23.51 -4.09 -6.87
CA GLY A 78 24.54 -3.39 -6.09
C GLY A 78 24.89 -2.00 -6.61
N GLY A 79 25.85 -1.41 -5.90
CA GLY A 79 26.38 -0.08 -6.13
C GLY A 79 26.82 0.59 -4.82
N ASP A 80 27.20 1.86 -4.92
CA ASP A 80 27.73 2.67 -3.81
C ASP A 80 26.74 2.94 -2.66
N ARG A 81 25.46 2.60 -2.83
CA ARG A 81 24.36 2.86 -1.89
C ARG A 81 23.46 1.65 -1.67
N ALA A 82 23.91 0.45 -2.03
CA ALA A 82 23.20 -0.81 -1.86
C ALA A 82 23.76 -1.65 -0.69
N TYR A 83 23.05 -2.71 -0.32
CA TYR A 83 23.49 -3.72 0.65
C TYR A 83 23.94 -3.11 2.00
N GLY A 84 25.06 -3.57 2.57
CA GLY A 84 25.60 -3.07 3.84
C GLY A 84 25.81 -1.55 3.83
N MET A 85 26.41 -1.01 2.76
CA MET A 85 26.61 0.44 2.58
C MET A 85 25.32 1.23 2.43
N GLY A 86 24.30 0.61 1.86
CA GLY A 86 22.97 1.18 1.74
C GLY A 86 22.19 1.20 3.06
N GLY A 87 22.73 0.65 4.15
CA GLY A 87 22.06 0.57 5.43
C GLY A 87 21.03 -0.55 5.54
N TYR A 88 21.17 -1.64 4.77
CA TYR A 88 20.23 -2.78 4.83
C TYR A 88 20.55 -3.80 5.91
N ASN A 89 21.62 -3.62 6.69
CA ASN A 89 21.97 -4.53 7.77
C ASN A 89 20.86 -4.55 8.85
N LYS A 90 20.42 -5.74 9.23
CA LYS A 90 19.31 -6.02 10.16
C LYS A 90 17.98 -5.40 9.73
N THR A 91 17.77 -5.23 8.42
CA THR A 91 16.50 -4.75 7.88
C THR A 91 15.60 -5.90 7.41
N PRO A 92 14.27 -5.71 7.34
CA PRO A 92 13.38 -6.74 6.78
C PRO A 92 13.74 -7.15 5.35
N VAL A 93 14.29 -6.24 4.54
CA VAL A 93 14.72 -6.55 3.16
C VAL A 93 15.88 -7.54 3.15
N GLU A 94 16.82 -7.44 4.09
CA GLU A 94 17.88 -8.43 4.25
C GLU A 94 17.28 -9.82 4.49
N GLU A 95 16.24 -9.95 5.32
CA GLU A 95 15.58 -11.25 5.58
C GLU A 95 15.09 -11.93 4.31
N ALA A 96 14.63 -11.16 3.30
CA ALA A 96 14.10 -11.65 2.04
C ALA A 96 15.17 -11.88 0.94
N LEU A 97 16.42 -11.48 1.16
CA LEU A 97 17.52 -11.62 0.19
C LEU A 97 18.37 -12.89 0.45
N PRO A 98 19.05 -13.42 -0.58
CA PRO A 98 19.88 -14.63 -0.48
C PRO A 98 21.19 -14.44 0.32
N VAL A 99 21.49 -13.21 0.75
CA VAL A 99 22.76 -12.83 1.37
C VAL A 99 22.53 -12.08 2.68
N ASN A 100 23.51 -12.15 3.58
CA ASN A 100 23.63 -11.31 4.77
C ASN A 100 24.53 -10.12 4.45
N MET A 101 24.19 -8.96 5.00
CA MET A 101 24.89 -7.68 4.81
C MET A 101 26.13 -7.58 5.71
N GLU A 102 26.19 -8.39 6.76
CA GLU A 102 27.34 -8.51 7.64
C GLU A 102 28.27 -9.63 7.15
N VAL A 103 29.50 -9.29 6.78
CA VAL A 103 30.59 -10.28 6.61
C VAL A 103 31.31 -10.44 7.95
N LYS A 104 31.58 -11.68 8.32
CA LYS A 104 32.08 -12.11 9.62
C LYS A 104 33.59 -12.35 9.62
N ASP A 105 34.22 -12.47 8.46
CA ASP A 105 35.65 -12.73 8.36
C ASP A 105 36.50 -11.48 8.72
N LYS A 106 37.21 -11.54 9.85
CA LYS A 106 38.08 -10.47 10.38
C LYS A 106 39.31 -10.17 9.50
N GLN A 107 39.72 -11.07 8.61
CA GLN A 107 40.77 -10.72 7.63
C GLN A 107 40.22 -9.82 6.53
N ARG A 108 38.91 -9.93 6.25
CA ARG A 108 38.16 -9.18 5.24
C ARG A 108 37.43 -7.96 5.80
N ARG A 109 37.19 -7.91 7.12
CA ARG A 109 36.74 -6.73 7.87
C ARG A 109 37.96 -6.05 8.53
N PRO A 110 38.60 -5.07 7.88
CA PRO A 110 39.60 -4.27 8.58
C PRO A 110 38.97 -3.62 9.81
N ASP A 111 39.67 -3.66 10.93
CA ASP A 111 39.32 -2.85 12.09
C ASP A 111 39.44 -1.37 11.72
N VAL A 112 38.48 -0.58 12.20
CA VAL A 112 38.36 0.83 11.87
C VAL A 112 38.61 1.66 13.13
N ALA A 113 39.39 2.73 13.01
CA ALA A 113 39.54 3.75 14.03
C ALA A 113 38.93 5.06 13.54
N ILE A 114 37.86 5.52 14.20
CA ILE A 114 37.18 6.79 13.90
C ILE A 114 37.43 7.78 15.04
N VAL A 115 37.89 8.98 14.70
CA VAL A 115 37.94 10.10 15.64
C VAL A 115 36.95 11.19 15.23
N PHE A 116 36.01 11.48 16.13
CA PHE A 116 35.10 12.62 16.00
C PHE A 116 35.78 13.87 16.55
N VAL A 117 35.99 14.85 15.69
CA VAL A 117 36.61 16.14 16.03
C VAL A 117 35.49 17.19 16.05
N ILE A 118 35.06 17.57 17.26
CA ILE A 118 33.89 18.40 17.47
C ILE A 118 34.30 19.80 17.89
N ASP A 119 33.92 20.80 17.09
CA ASP A 119 34.07 22.20 17.47
C ASP A 119 33.13 22.51 18.64
N LYS A 120 33.69 22.98 19.75
CA LYS A 120 32.95 23.47 20.90
C LYS A 120 33.15 24.98 21.10
N SER A 121 33.51 25.75 20.08
CA SER A 121 33.69 27.20 20.20
C SER A 121 32.39 27.94 20.52
N GLY A 122 32.49 29.20 20.96
CA GLY A 122 31.33 30.00 21.35
C GLY A 122 30.26 30.19 20.26
N SER A 123 30.61 30.10 18.97
CA SER A 123 29.64 30.13 17.85
C SER A 123 28.72 28.91 17.83
N MET A 124 29.16 27.80 18.41
CA MET A 124 28.38 26.58 18.58
C MET A 124 27.35 26.67 19.72
N ALA A 125 27.34 27.78 20.49
CA ALA A 125 26.31 28.08 21.48
C ALA A 125 24.97 28.55 20.87
N ALA A 126 24.97 28.97 19.60
CA ALA A 126 23.78 29.53 18.95
C ALA A 126 22.68 28.46 18.78
N CYS A 127 21.44 28.80 19.15
CA CYS A 127 20.28 27.95 18.93
C CYS A 127 20.02 27.72 17.43
N HIS A 128 19.71 26.48 17.05
CA HIS A 128 19.42 26.08 15.66
C HIS A 128 18.23 26.85 15.02
N CYS A 129 17.35 27.48 15.82
CA CYS A 129 16.12 28.12 15.35
C CYS A 129 16.27 29.54 14.75
N ASN A 130 17.47 30.12 14.73
CA ASN A 130 17.69 31.47 14.19
C ASN A 130 17.89 31.45 12.66
N SER A 131 16.85 31.06 11.92
CA SER A 131 16.74 31.44 10.50
C SER A 131 16.39 32.93 10.41
N PRO A 132 16.97 33.70 9.46
CA PRO A 132 16.72 35.14 9.30
C PRO A 132 15.24 35.49 9.03
N ASP A 133 14.42 34.51 8.63
CA ASP A 133 12.99 34.68 8.35
C ASP A 133 12.07 34.53 9.58
N ARG A 134 12.62 34.29 10.78
CA ARG A 134 11.85 34.17 12.03
C ARG A 134 12.37 35.10 13.13
N ALA A 135 12.43 36.40 12.83
CA ALA A 135 12.61 37.42 13.86
C ALA A 135 11.32 37.55 14.70
N GLY A 136 11.20 36.80 15.81
CA GLY A 136 10.08 37.02 16.73
C GLY A 136 9.72 36.01 17.81
N MET A 137 10.56 35.04 18.21
CA MET A 137 10.26 34.19 19.39
C MET A 137 11.48 33.96 20.29
N PRO A 138 11.34 34.02 21.64
CA PRO A 138 12.44 33.81 22.58
C PRO A 138 12.71 32.32 22.87
N GLU A 139 13.98 32.05 23.15
CA GLU A 139 14.56 30.99 24.02
C GLU A 139 13.87 29.62 24.06
N GLY A 140 14.34 28.68 23.23
CA GLY A 140 13.98 27.27 23.34
C GLY A 140 14.60 26.34 22.29
N GLY A 141 15.67 26.77 21.62
CA GLY A 141 16.34 25.95 20.62
C GLY A 141 17.40 25.05 21.25
N VAL A 142 17.60 23.85 20.68
CA VAL A 142 18.72 22.98 21.03
C VAL A 142 20.03 23.67 20.57
N VAL A 143 21.05 23.62 21.43
CA VAL A 143 22.38 24.14 21.15
C VAL A 143 23.07 23.25 20.11
N LYS A 144 23.79 23.83 19.14
CA LYS A 144 24.46 23.05 18.08
C LYS A 144 25.40 21.97 18.65
N VAL A 145 26.12 22.28 19.73
CA VAL A 145 26.98 21.29 20.42
C VAL A 145 26.16 20.08 20.88
N ASP A 146 24.97 20.24 21.44
CA ASP A 146 24.17 19.11 21.92
C ASP A 146 23.70 18.20 20.77
N ILE A 147 23.37 18.79 19.61
CA ILE A 147 23.08 18.02 18.39
C ILE A 147 24.33 17.25 17.92
N ALA A 148 25.52 17.84 18.06
CA ALA A 148 26.78 17.14 17.78
C ALA A 148 27.01 15.94 18.71
N LYS A 149 26.68 16.08 20.01
CA LYS A 149 26.76 14.98 20.98
C LYS A 149 25.84 13.84 20.56
N GLU A 150 24.59 14.15 20.21
CA GLU A 150 23.63 13.17 19.72
C GLU A 150 24.15 12.47 18.45
N ALA A 151 24.70 13.23 17.51
CA ALA A 151 25.28 12.70 16.28
C ALA A 151 26.42 11.70 16.57
N VAL A 152 27.32 12.01 17.51
CA VAL A 152 28.38 11.10 17.94
C VAL A 152 27.80 9.83 18.56
N VAL A 153 26.80 9.93 19.44
CA VAL A 153 26.16 8.75 20.06
C VAL A 153 25.50 7.86 19.01
N GLN A 154 24.75 8.44 18.06
CA GLN A 154 24.10 7.69 16.99
C GLN A 154 25.11 7.00 16.06
N ALA A 155 26.19 7.71 15.69
CA ALA A 155 27.27 7.14 14.89
C ALA A 155 28.02 6.03 15.63
N SER A 156 28.28 6.20 16.94
CA SER A 156 28.97 5.21 17.77
C SER A 156 28.21 3.88 17.85
N ALA A 157 26.87 3.91 17.76
CA ALA A 157 26.03 2.71 17.78
C ALA A 157 26.21 1.79 16.57
N LEU A 158 26.86 2.29 15.51
CA LEU A 158 27.13 1.53 14.28
C LEU A 158 28.44 0.75 14.34
N LEU A 159 29.35 1.16 15.23
CA LEU A 159 30.67 0.54 15.37
C LEU A 159 30.56 -0.78 16.14
N GLN A 160 31.40 -1.74 15.76
CA GLN A 160 31.53 -3.01 16.48
C GLN A 160 32.47 -2.88 17.68
N ALA A 161 32.36 -3.80 18.63
CA ALA A 161 33.18 -3.79 19.85
C ALA A 161 34.70 -3.90 19.62
N ASP A 162 35.12 -4.38 18.45
CA ASP A 162 36.53 -4.45 18.05
C ASP A 162 37.03 -3.21 17.30
N ASP A 163 36.14 -2.32 16.87
CA ASP A 163 36.53 -1.03 16.26
C ASP A 163 37.05 -0.08 17.35
N GLN A 164 37.73 0.98 16.93
CA GLN A 164 38.24 2.02 17.82
C GLN A 164 37.52 3.34 17.61
N LEU A 165 37.25 4.03 18.71
CA LEU A 165 36.57 5.32 18.72
C LEU A 165 37.32 6.29 19.62
N GLY A 166 37.44 7.53 19.15
CA GLY A 166 37.84 8.66 19.98
C GLY A 166 36.96 9.88 19.72
N VAL A 167 36.81 10.73 20.72
CA VAL A 167 36.06 11.99 20.63
C VAL A 167 36.90 13.10 21.22
N VAL A 168 37.31 14.03 20.37
CA VAL A 168 38.04 15.22 20.77
C VAL A 168 37.16 16.44 20.52
N ALA A 169 36.87 17.18 21.57
CA ALA A 169 36.22 18.48 21.50
C ALA A 169 37.29 19.57 21.52
N PHE A 170 37.19 20.59 20.68
CA PHE A 170 38.21 21.64 20.61
C PHE A 170 37.63 23.04 20.65
N ASP A 171 38.36 23.94 21.30
CA ASP A 171 38.18 25.39 21.22
C ASP A 171 39.49 26.03 20.69
N SER A 172 40.11 26.92 21.45
CA SER A 172 41.53 27.29 21.37
C SER A 172 42.49 26.11 21.54
N VAL A 173 42.12 25.10 22.33
CA VAL A 173 42.91 23.89 22.62
C VAL A 173 42.05 22.62 22.47
N PRO A 174 42.64 21.48 22.08
CA PRO A 174 41.93 20.21 22.00
C PRO A 174 41.78 19.57 23.39
N HIS A 175 40.61 18.99 23.65
CA HIS A 175 40.27 18.24 24.86
C HIS A 175 39.63 16.90 24.48
N TRP A 176 40.22 15.80 24.94
CA TRP A 176 39.64 14.47 24.77
C TRP A 176 38.44 14.28 25.70
N ALA A 177 37.27 14.04 25.13
CA ALA A 177 36.10 13.55 25.86
C ALA A 177 36.19 12.03 26.00
N VAL A 178 36.65 11.34 24.95
CA VAL A 178 36.89 9.89 24.92
C VAL A 178 38.23 9.65 24.21
N ASP A 179 39.22 9.13 24.93
CA ASP A 179 40.50 8.74 24.31
C ASP A 179 40.31 7.60 23.31
N VAL A 180 41.12 7.60 22.23
CA VAL A 180 41.08 6.56 21.21
C VAL A 180 41.34 5.19 21.85
N SER A 181 40.29 4.38 21.87
CA SER A 181 40.27 3.05 22.47
C SER A 181 39.22 2.19 21.77
N LYS A 182 39.15 0.90 22.10
CA LYS A 182 38.04 0.06 21.63
C LYS A 182 36.71 0.69 22.02
N VAL A 183 35.72 0.62 21.13
CA VAL A 183 34.41 1.27 21.29
C VAL A 183 33.82 0.98 22.68
N PRO A 184 33.71 2.01 23.55
CA PRO A 184 33.07 1.86 24.85
C PRO A 184 31.57 1.61 24.71
N SER A 185 30.90 1.30 25.82
CA SER A 185 29.44 1.20 25.80
C SER A 185 28.80 2.55 25.45
N LEU A 186 27.63 2.53 24.80
CA LEU A 186 26.92 3.78 24.46
C LEU A 186 26.65 4.66 25.69
N GLN A 187 26.47 4.05 26.87
CA GLN A 187 26.28 4.77 28.12
C GLN A 187 27.56 5.51 28.54
N GLU A 188 28.72 4.86 28.50
CA GLU A 188 30.01 5.50 28.82
C GLU A 188 30.31 6.65 27.87
N ILE A 189 30.06 6.47 26.56
CA ILE A 189 30.24 7.54 25.55
C ILE A 189 29.33 8.73 25.87
N THR A 190 28.06 8.47 26.16
CA THR A 190 27.07 9.52 26.48
C THR A 190 27.49 10.31 27.73
N GLU A 191 27.93 9.61 28.79
CA GLU A 191 28.38 10.23 30.04
C GLU A 191 29.66 11.04 29.86
N ALA A 192 30.62 10.54 29.06
CA ALA A 192 31.90 11.19 28.81
C ALA A 192 31.77 12.49 27.98
N ILE A 193 30.82 12.52 27.04
CA ILE A 193 30.60 13.68 26.17
C ILE A 193 29.65 14.71 26.80
N ALA A 194 28.81 14.32 27.77
CA ALA A 194 27.85 15.21 28.44
C ALA A 194 28.45 16.57 28.90
N PRO A 195 29.67 16.63 29.50
CA PRO A 195 30.27 17.89 29.96
C PRO A 195 30.73 18.84 28.84
N VAL A 196 30.76 18.40 27.57
CA VAL A 196 31.22 19.25 26.45
C VAL A 196 30.25 20.41 26.28
N ALA A 197 30.71 21.62 26.57
CA ALA A 197 29.91 22.84 26.46
C ALA A 197 30.58 23.84 25.51
N PRO A 198 29.79 24.66 24.79
CA PRO A 198 30.35 25.67 23.90
C PRO A 198 31.10 26.75 24.69
N ASP A 199 32.38 26.95 24.38
CA ASP A 199 33.25 27.97 24.97
C ASP A 199 34.48 28.24 24.08
N GLY A 200 35.03 29.45 24.14
CA GLY A 200 36.31 29.80 23.54
C GLY A 200 36.30 30.09 22.04
N GLN A 201 37.53 30.19 21.48
CA GLN A 201 37.80 30.42 20.05
C GLN A 201 37.82 29.11 19.26
N THR A 202 38.04 29.19 17.94
CA THR A 202 38.06 28.02 17.04
C THR A 202 39.48 27.72 16.54
N ASN A 203 40.05 26.57 16.93
CA ASN A 203 41.36 26.08 16.47
C ASN A 203 41.26 24.69 15.81
N VAL A 204 40.76 24.66 14.57
CA VAL A 204 40.59 23.42 13.80
C VAL A 204 41.90 22.65 13.66
N ARG A 205 43.03 23.34 13.43
CA ARG A 205 44.34 22.69 13.27
C ARG A 205 44.74 21.93 14.54
N GLY A 206 44.51 22.49 15.73
CA GLY A 206 44.79 21.84 17.01
C GLY A 206 43.96 20.57 17.20
N GLY A 207 42.66 20.61 16.87
CA GLY A 207 41.78 19.44 16.91
C GLY A 207 42.24 18.33 15.96
N LEU A 208 42.58 18.67 14.72
CA LEU A 208 43.06 17.70 13.72
C LEU A 208 44.43 17.13 14.06
N LEU A 209 45.35 17.92 14.63
CA LEU A 209 46.65 17.43 15.10
C LEU A 209 46.49 16.42 16.24
N ALA A 210 45.62 16.70 17.22
CA ALA A 210 45.34 15.75 18.30
C ALA A 210 44.77 14.42 17.75
N ALA A 211 43.83 14.51 16.80
CA ALA A 211 43.27 13.32 16.14
C ALA A 211 44.34 12.52 15.38
N LYS A 212 45.23 13.21 14.64
CA LYS A 212 46.35 12.59 13.93
C LYS A 212 47.27 11.82 14.89
N GLU A 213 47.76 12.48 15.95
CA GLU A 213 48.68 11.87 16.92
C GLU A 213 48.09 10.64 17.63
N ALA A 214 46.76 10.62 17.83
CA ALA A 214 46.08 9.47 18.41
C ALA A 214 45.88 8.33 17.39
N LEU A 215 45.48 8.66 16.15
CA LEU A 215 45.27 7.68 15.08
C LEU A 215 46.58 7.07 14.56
N GLU A 216 47.70 7.78 14.62
CA GLU A 216 49.02 7.23 14.33
C GLU A 216 49.35 6.02 15.21
N LYS A 217 48.98 6.08 16.49
CA LYS A 217 49.21 5.01 17.48
C LYS A 217 48.23 3.85 17.35
N SER A 218 47.16 4.01 16.57
CA SER A 218 46.18 2.96 16.32
C SER A 218 46.73 1.91 15.37
N GLU A 219 46.51 0.63 15.69
CA GLU A 219 46.79 -0.50 14.82
C GLU A 219 45.69 -0.76 13.77
N ALA A 220 44.61 0.02 13.80
CA ALA A 220 43.49 -0.14 12.88
C ALA A 220 43.91 0.06 11.42
N LYS A 221 43.44 -0.84 10.55
CA LYS A 221 43.73 -0.79 9.11
C LYS A 221 43.06 0.38 8.39
N VAL A 222 41.88 0.80 8.85
CA VAL A 222 41.18 1.98 8.31
C VAL A 222 41.14 3.06 9.40
N LYS A 223 41.58 4.26 9.05
CA LYS A 223 41.65 5.40 9.97
C LYS A 223 40.92 6.59 9.37
N HIS A 224 40.04 7.20 10.15
CA HIS A 224 39.17 8.25 9.65
C HIS A 224 38.86 9.31 10.70
N VAL A 225 38.75 10.55 10.23
CA VAL A 225 38.40 11.71 11.04
C VAL A 225 37.12 12.33 10.50
N ILE A 226 36.14 12.55 11.39
CA ILE A 226 34.91 13.30 11.10
C ILE A 226 34.99 14.62 11.86
N LEU A 227 35.21 15.71 11.13
CA LEU A 227 35.27 17.07 11.68
C LEU A 227 33.90 17.75 11.60
N LEU A 228 33.39 18.30 12.70
CA LEU A 228 32.22 19.18 12.72
C LEU A 228 32.62 20.57 13.19
N THR A 229 32.35 21.60 12.38
CA THR A 229 32.66 23.01 12.72
C THR A 229 31.78 23.97 11.90
N ASP A 230 31.51 25.15 12.45
CA ASP A 230 30.88 26.28 11.72
C ASP A 230 31.90 27.32 11.21
N GLY A 231 33.18 27.15 11.57
CA GLY A 231 34.29 27.39 10.66
C GLY A 231 34.91 28.79 10.59
N TRP A 232 34.82 29.67 11.58
CA TRP A 232 35.48 31.00 11.49
C TRP A 232 36.95 30.97 11.94
N SER A 233 37.83 30.36 11.14
CA SER A 233 39.30 30.46 11.32
C SER A 233 39.99 30.83 10.00
N SER A 234 41.15 31.47 10.06
CA SER A 234 41.86 31.99 8.88
C SER A 234 42.36 30.85 7.98
N ALA A 235 41.87 30.81 6.74
CA ALA A 235 42.00 29.74 5.74
C ALA A 235 43.43 29.37 5.24
N GLY A 236 44.49 29.95 5.81
CA GLY A 236 45.83 29.89 5.21
C GLY A 236 46.74 28.73 5.64
N GLN A 237 46.40 27.97 6.69
CA GLN A 237 47.35 27.02 7.33
C GLN A 237 46.78 25.63 7.66
N GLN A 238 45.50 25.34 7.35
CA GLN A 238 44.87 24.07 7.70
C GLN A 238 45.00 22.97 6.61
N THR A 239 45.12 23.31 5.33
CA THR A 239 45.26 22.28 4.26
C THR A 239 46.52 21.43 4.41
N GLY A 240 47.57 21.97 5.03
CA GLY A 240 48.78 21.21 5.36
C GLY A 240 48.51 19.98 6.22
N ILE A 241 47.69 20.11 7.28
CA ILE A 241 47.40 18.97 8.17
C ILE A 241 46.52 17.92 7.48
N ALA A 242 45.60 18.33 6.59
CA ALA A 242 44.79 17.38 5.81
C ALA A 242 45.65 16.56 4.83
N ASN A 243 46.64 17.20 4.19
CA ASN A 243 47.59 16.48 3.34
C ASN A 243 48.49 15.53 4.15
N GLU A 244 48.91 15.92 5.34
CA GLU A 244 49.67 15.06 6.25
C GLU A 244 48.84 13.84 6.69
N LEU A 245 47.59 14.04 7.10
CA LEU A 245 46.64 12.96 7.41
C LEU A 245 46.55 11.96 6.25
N ARG A 246 46.32 12.47 5.04
CA ARG A 246 46.20 11.64 3.84
C ARG A 246 47.48 10.87 3.51
N ALA A 247 48.64 11.50 3.68
CA ALA A 247 49.94 10.85 3.46
C ALA A 247 50.17 9.66 4.41
N GLU A 248 49.56 9.70 5.60
CA GLU A 248 49.60 8.63 6.61
C GLU A 248 48.44 7.63 6.48
N GLY A 249 47.63 7.73 5.42
CA GLY A 249 46.49 6.86 5.18
C GLY A 249 45.28 7.15 6.07
N ILE A 250 45.22 8.32 6.70
CA ILE A 250 44.08 8.79 7.49
C ILE A 250 43.20 9.68 6.63
N THR A 251 41.93 9.32 6.48
CA THR A 251 40.96 10.11 5.69
C THR A 251 40.25 11.14 6.56
N LEU A 252 39.88 12.29 5.99
CA LEU A 252 39.19 13.37 6.71
C LEU A 252 37.93 13.82 5.97
N SER A 253 36.78 13.67 6.63
CA SER A 253 35.49 14.22 6.20
C SER A 253 35.10 15.40 7.08
N THR A 254 34.47 16.40 6.49
CA THR A 254 34.10 17.64 7.18
C THR A 254 32.60 17.92 7.05
N VAL A 255 31.96 18.15 8.19
CA VAL A 255 30.56 18.55 8.33
C VAL A 255 30.53 20.03 8.70
N ALA A 256 30.06 20.85 7.77
CA ALA A 256 30.03 22.30 7.89
C ALA A 256 28.68 22.74 8.46
N ALA A 257 28.68 23.21 9.70
CA ALA A 257 27.48 23.49 10.48
C ALA A 257 26.91 24.90 10.26
N GLY A 258 25.87 25.02 9.44
CA GLY A 258 25.08 26.25 9.26
C GLY A 258 25.37 26.98 7.94
N GLY A 259 24.41 27.80 7.51
CA GLY A 259 24.38 28.47 6.19
C GLY A 259 25.44 29.55 5.92
N GLY A 260 26.51 29.62 6.72
CA GLY A 260 27.63 30.56 6.58
C GLY A 260 28.99 29.95 6.94
N SER A 261 29.10 28.62 6.85
CA SER A 261 30.34 27.90 7.14
C SER A 261 31.46 28.30 6.17
N ALA A 262 32.71 28.26 6.62
CA ALA A 262 33.81 28.77 5.80
C ALA A 262 34.10 27.89 4.56
N PRO A 263 34.34 28.52 3.38
CA PRO A 263 34.59 27.79 2.13
C PRO A 263 35.77 26.82 2.16
N TYR A 264 36.78 27.07 3.02
CA TYR A 264 37.98 26.22 3.08
C TYR A 264 37.71 24.81 3.64
N LEU A 265 36.55 24.57 4.28
CA LEU A 265 36.21 23.25 4.81
C LEU A 265 36.04 22.21 3.68
N GLU A 266 35.54 22.64 2.52
CA GLU A 266 35.45 21.79 1.33
C GLU A 266 36.84 21.38 0.84
N GLU A 267 37.75 22.34 0.70
CA GLU A 267 39.16 22.09 0.35
C GLU A 267 39.86 21.17 1.36
N LEU A 268 39.50 21.27 2.64
CA LEU A 268 40.07 20.46 3.71
C LEU A 268 39.65 18.98 3.60
N ALA A 269 38.38 18.72 3.30
CA ALA A 269 37.89 17.36 3.04
C ALA A 269 38.53 16.76 1.77
N GLU A 270 38.62 17.54 0.70
CA GLU A 270 39.23 17.10 -0.56
C GLU A 270 40.73 16.77 -0.38
N ALA A 271 41.48 17.66 0.28
CA ALA A 271 42.89 17.44 0.60
C ALA A 271 43.08 16.20 1.48
N GLY A 272 42.20 16.00 2.46
CA GLY A 272 42.18 14.84 3.36
C GLY A 272 41.63 13.55 2.76
N GLY A 273 41.20 13.56 1.49
CA GLY A 273 40.68 12.38 0.80
C GLY A 273 39.34 11.86 1.33
N GLY A 274 38.58 12.70 2.04
CA GLY A 274 37.23 12.38 2.51
C GLY A 274 36.16 13.21 1.81
N ARG A 275 35.07 13.52 2.52
CA ARG A 275 33.85 14.11 1.96
C ARG A 275 33.47 15.40 2.66
N TYR A 276 32.95 16.35 1.89
CA TYR A 276 32.41 17.61 2.37
C TYR A 276 30.88 17.53 2.50
N TYR A 277 30.35 17.90 3.66
CA TYR A 277 28.92 17.92 3.95
C TYR A 277 28.49 19.35 4.34
N PRO A 278 27.93 20.14 3.41
CA PRO A 278 27.37 21.46 3.73
C PRO A 278 26.01 21.30 4.41
N VAL A 279 25.92 21.67 5.69
CA VAL A 279 24.69 21.50 6.48
C VAL A 279 24.01 22.83 6.68
N VAL A 280 22.82 22.98 6.06
CA VAL A 280 21.98 24.17 6.26
C VAL A 280 21.18 24.04 7.55
N ASN A 281 20.58 22.86 7.79
CA ASN A 281 19.80 22.57 8.99
C ASN A 281 20.55 21.64 9.92
N MET A 282 20.83 22.09 11.15
CA MET A 282 21.55 21.29 12.14
C MET A 282 20.85 19.97 12.50
N GLU A 283 19.52 19.89 12.35
CA GLU A 283 18.75 18.64 12.48
C GLU A 283 19.23 17.50 11.56
N ASP A 284 19.91 17.82 10.45
CA ASP A 284 20.43 16.83 9.50
C ASP A 284 21.79 16.23 9.94
N VAL A 285 22.49 16.86 10.90
CA VAL A 285 23.84 16.45 11.34
C VAL A 285 23.91 15.01 11.85
N PRO A 286 22.99 14.52 12.71
CA PRO A 286 23.02 13.14 13.17
C PRO A 286 22.95 12.13 12.02
N GLN A 287 22.09 12.37 11.03
CA GLN A 287 21.98 11.51 9.85
C GLN A 287 23.28 11.52 9.02
N ILE A 288 23.93 12.68 8.87
CA ILE A 288 25.19 12.79 8.13
C ILE A 288 26.32 12.06 8.84
N PHE A 289 26.40 12.17 10.17
CA PHE A 289 27.38 11.43 10.98
C PHE A 289 27.19 9.92 10.86
N VAL A 290 25.94 9.45 10.92
CA VAL A 290 25.56 8.06 10.65
C VAL A 290 26.00 7.66 9.23
N GLU A 291 25.66 8.45 8.22
CA GLU A 291 25.99 8.16 6.82
C GLU A 291 27.50 8.08 6.60
N GLU A 292 28.28 9.04 7.12
CA GLU A 292 29.73 9.03 6.99
C GLU A 292 30.34 7.87 7.77
N THR A 293 29.83 7.58 8.96
CA THR A 293 30.29 6.45 9.77
C THR A 293 30.01 5.13 9.05
N VAL A 294 28.84 4.92 8.44
CA VAL A 294 28.56 3.74 7.61
C VAL A 294 29.53 3.64 6.44
N LYS A 295 29.78 4.74 5.73
CA LYS A 295 30.72 4.77 4.59
C LYS A 295 32.16 4.47 5.00
N THR A 296 32.55 4.87 6.20
CA THR A 296 33.89 4.69 6.75
C THR A 296 34.09 3.32 7.37
N ILE A 297 33.10 2.83 8.13
CA ILE A 297 33.06 1.45 8.61
C ILE A 297 33.13 0.49 7.42
N GLY A 298 32.53 0.91 6.30
CA GLY A 298 32.77 0.30 5.01
C GLY A 298 32.62 -1.21 5.12
N SER A 299 31.46 -1.67 5.60
CA SER A 299 31.08 -3.06 5.42
C SER A 299 30.82 -3.27 3.93
N TYR A 300 31.94 -3.49 3.25
CA TYR A 300 32.16 -4.23 2.04
C TYR A 300 31.76 -3.55 0.73
N MET A 301 32.62 -2.66 0.26
CA MET A 301 32.75 -2.34 -1.16
C MET A 301 34.18 -2.62 -1.60
N ILE A 302 34.32 -3.64 -2.45
CA ILE A 302 35.60 -4.08 -2.98
C ILE A 302 35.70 -3.47 -4.37
N GLU A 303 36.63 -2.54 -4.59
CA GLU A 303 36.88 -1.92 -5.90
C GLU A 303 38.14 -2.52 -6.52
N GLN A 304 38.01 -3.75 -7.02
CA GLN A 304 39.10 -4.48 -7.67
C GLN A 304 38.61 -5.08 -8.99
N GLN A 305 39.51 -5.18 -9.96
CA GLN A 305 39.21 -5.86 -11.21
C GLN A 305 39.24 -7.38 -11.00
N PHE A 306 38.17 -8.07 -11.37
CA PHE A 306 38.09 -9.53 -11.34
C PHE A 306 37.16 -10.05 -12.43
N VAL A 307 37.22 -11.35 -12.71
CA VAL A 307 36.23 -12.06 -13.53
C VAL A 307 35.45 -13.00 -12.62
N PRO A 308 34.10 -12.93 -12.59
CA PRO A 308 33.31 -13.81 -11.73
C PRO A 308 33.56 -15.28 -12.02
N GLY A 309 33.83 -16.06 -10.97
CA GLY A 309 33.95 -17.51 -11.04
C GLY A 309 32.58 -18.19 -10.93
N LEU A 310 32.38 -19.29 -11.65
CA LEU A 310 31.16 -20.10 -11.57
C LEU A 310 31.20 -20.98 -10.32
N ALA A 311 30.21 -20.81 -9.43
CA ALA A 311 30.07 -21.57 -8.18
C ALA A 311 28.92 -22.59 -8.24
N GLY A 312 27.92 -22.37 -9.10
CA GLY A 312 26.76 -23.25 -9.23
C GLY A 312 26.01 -23.05 -10.55
N ASP A 313 25.15 -24.01 -10.87
CA ASP A 313 24.30 -23.95 -12.07
C ASP A 313 23.02 -23.15 -11.81
N SER A 314 22.65 -22.30 -12.75
CA SER A 314 21.38 -21.57 -12.69
C SER A 314 20.76 -21.38 -14.07
N PRO A 315 19.43 -21.46 -14.21
CA PRO A 315 18.73 -21.03 -15.42
C PRO A 315 19.02 -19.57 -15.80
N ILE A 316 19.46 -18.72 -14.86
CA ILE A 316 19.86 -17.33 -15.14
C ILE A 316 21.04 -17.29 -16.12
N LEU A 317 21.93 -18.29 -16.06
CA LEU A 317 23.15 -18.33 -16.85
C LEU A 317 23.02 -19.13 -18.16
N ARG A 318 21.80 -19.52 -18.54
CA ARG A 318 21.58 -20.41 -19.68
C ARG A 318 22.04 -19.74 -20.98
N GLY A 319 22.99 -20.40 -21.66
CA GLY A 319 23.55 -19.91 -22.93
C GLY A 319 24.59 -18.77 -22.78
N LEU A 320 24.87 -18.33 -21.54
CA LEU A 320 25.73 -17.18 -21.26
C LEU A 320 27.21 -17.54 -21.05
N THR A 321 27.51 -18.77 -20.68
CA THR A 321 28.85 -19.20 -20.25
C THR A 321 29.81 -19.53 -21.40
N ASN A 322 29.31 -19.64 -22.64
CA ASN A 322 30.09 -20.14 -23.78
C ASN A 322 31.11 -19.13 -24.35
N GLN A 323 30.97 -17.83 -24.04
CA GLN A 323 31.84 -16.76 -24.58
C GLN A 323 32.74 -16.11 -23.51
N GLY A 324 32.77 -16.66 -22.29
CA GLY A 324 33.47 -16.08 -21.14
C GLY A 324 32.68 -14.96 -20.46
N TRP A 325 32.97 -14.73 -19.18
CA TRP A 325 32.36 -13.68 -18.37
C TRP A 325 33.14 -12.37 -18.50
N PRO A 326 32.46 -11.21 -18.61
CA PRO A 326 33.13 -9.90 -18.61
C PRO A 326 33.76 -9.62 -17.23
N SER A 327 34.83 -8.83 -17.22
CA SER A 327 35.41 -8.34 -15.96
C SER A 327 34.47 -7.36 -15.26
N LEU A 328 34.50 -7.40 -13.93
CA LEU A 328 33.88 -6.42 -13.05
C LEU A 328 34.98 -5.68 -12.30
N TYR A 329 34.73 -4.42 -11.93
CA TYR A 329 35.68 -3.57 -11.20
C TYR A 329 35.28 -3.34 -9.74
N GLY A 330 34.26 -4.06 -9.28
CA GLY A 330 33.87 -4.03 -7.89
C GLY A 330 32.51 -4.65 -7.58
N TYR A 331 32.27 -4.82 -6.28
CA TYR A 331 31.06 -5.43 -5.73
C TYR A 331 30.85 -5.03 -4.28
N ASN A 332 29.60 -5.11 -3.83
CA ASN A 332 29.24 -5.06 -2.42
C ASN A 332 29.56 -6.42 -1.78
N GLY A 333 30.46 -6.49 -0.82
CA GLY A 333 30.71 -7.75 -0.12
C GLY A 333 29.56 -8.10 0.83
N THR A 334 29.22 -9.37 0.80
CA THR A 334 28.09 -9.94 1.51
C THR A 334 28.45 -11.38 1.86
N GLU A 335 27.67 -12.02 2.74
CA GLU A 335 27.81 -13.46 2.98
C GLU A 335 26.60 -14.21 2.43
N ILE A 336 26.83 -15.40 1.87
CA ILE A 336 25.73 -16.26 1.44
C ILE A 336 24.94 -16.76 2.67
N LYS A 337 23.60 -16.84 2.55
CA LYS A 337 22.78 -17.54 3.55
C LYS A 337 22.82 -19.05 3.34
N ASP A 338 22.74 -19.82 4.43
CA ASP A 338 22.85 -21.29 4.41
C ASP A 338 21.87 -22.00 3.47
N THR A 339 20.69 -21.42 3.23
CA THR A 339 19.65 -21.99 2.36
C THR A 339 19.62 -21.38 0.95
N ALA A 340 20.48 -20.41 0.68
CA ALA A 340 20.60 -19.78 -0.64
C ALA A 340 21.61 -20.52 -1.52
N GLN A 341 21.52 -20.30 -2.83
CA GLN A 341 22.42 -20.88 -3.82
C GLN A 341 23.34 -19.79 -4.36
N LEU A 342 24.65 -20.02 -4.20
CA LEU A 342 25.70 -19.20 -4.78
C LEU A 342 25.93 -19.62 -6.24
N ILE A 343 25.79 -18.67 -7.17
CA ILE A 343 25.89 -18.94 -8.62
C ILE A 343 27.19 -18.40 -9.19
N LEU A 344 27.53 -17.15 -8.86
CA LEU A 344 28.80 -16.53 -9.22
C LEU A 344 29.48 -15.99 -7.97
N GLN A 345 30.80 -16.13 -7.90
CA GLN A 345 31.62 -15.70 -6.77
C GLN A 345 32.83 -14.87 -7.20
N SER A 346 33.34 -14.05 -6.29
CA SER A 346 34.61 -13.35 -6.44
C SER A 346 35.80 -14.31 -6.26
N PRO A 347 37.04 -13.88 -6.59
CA PRO A 347 38.25 -14.67 -6.28
C PRO A 347 38.40 -14.98 -4.79
N GLU A 348 37.90 -14.11 -3.92
CA GLU A 348 37.90 -14.25 -2.46
C GLU A 348 36.77 -15.17 -1.94
N GLY A 349 35.88 -15.62 -2.84
CA GLY A 349 34.74 -16.48 -2.54
C GLY A 349 33.47 -15.73 -2.14
N ASP A 350 33.43 -14.41 -2.30
CA ASP A 350 32.27 -13.60 -1.92
C ASP A 350 31.15 -13.70 -2.97
N PRO A 351 29.87 -13.61 -2.58
CA PRO A 351 28.76 -13.69 -3.53
C PRO A 351 28.74 -12.53 -4.52
N VAL A 352 28.76 -12.86 -5.81
CA VAL A 352 28.54 -11.91 -6.92
C VAL A 352 27.12 -12.03 -7.45
N LEU A 353 26.66 -13.27 -7.65
CA LEU A 353 25.29 -13.61 -7.98
C LEU A 353 24.82 -14.72 -7.04
N ALA A 354 23.81 -14.45 -6.25
CA ALA A 354 23.15 -15.42 -5.39
C ALA A 354 21.65 -15.44 -5.67
N GLN A 355 21.05 -16.62 -5.52
CA GLN A 355 19.62 -16.82 -5.75
C GLN A 355 19.01 -17.64 -4.60
N TRP A 356 17.74 -17.38 -4.29
CA TRP A 356 17.08 -18.06 -3.18
C TRP A 356 15.58 -18.20 -3.39
N GLN A 357 15.03 -19.31 -2.91
CA GLN A 357 13.59 -19.51 -2.77
C GLN A 357 13.20 -19.03 -1.38
N TYR A 358 12.45 -17.93 -1.31
CA TYR A 358 11.99 -17.35 -0.06
C TYR A 358 10.47 -17.46 0.02
N GLY A 359 9.99 -18.45 0.78
CA GLY A 359 8.58 -18.83 0.81
C GLY A 359 8.09 -19.30 -0.56
N LEU A 360 6.98 -18.73 -1.03
CA LEU A 360 6.41 -19.00 -2.35
C LEU A 360 7.16 -18.29 -3.49
N GLY A 361 7.90 -17.23 -3.17
CA GLY A 361 8.58 -16.38 -4.14
C GLY A 361 10.07 -16.65 -4.25
N ARG A 362 10.73 -15.81 -5.03
CA ARG A 362 12.16 -15.93 -5.32
C ARG A 362 12.86 -14.60 -5.18
N SER A 363 14.09 -14.65 -4.67
CA SER A 363 14.94 -13.48 -4.58
C SER A 363 16.31 -13.70 -5.19
N VAL A 364 16.87 -12.64 -5.74
CA VAL A 364 18.22 -12.61 -6.33
C VAL A 364 18.99 -11.41 -5.78
N ALA A 365 20.25 -11.65 -5.43
CA ALA A 365 21.22 -10.61 -5.15
C ALA A 365 22.27 -10.60 -6.27
N TRP A 366 22.38 -9.47 -6.96
CA TRP A 366 23.51 -9.12 -7.79
C TRP A 366 24.31 -8.03 -7.07
N THR A 367 25.52 -8.34 -6.64
CA THR A 367 26.28 -7.45 -5.75
C THR A 367 27.16 -6.44 -6.48
N SER A 368 27.26 -6.52 -7.81
CA SER A 368 27.86 -5.47 -8.64
C SER A 368 26.77 -4.53 -9.19
N ASP A 369 27.13 -3.57 -10.05
CA ASP A 369 26.17 -2.57 -10.57
C ASP A 369 25.80 -2.79 -12.06
N PHE A 370 24.71 -2.15 -12.47
CA PHE A 370 24.26 -2.08 -13.87
C PHE A 370 24.37 -0.68 -14.49
N LYS A 371 24.91 0.31 -13.76
CA LYS A 371 25.11 1.68 -14.27
C LYS A 371 26.39 1.78 -15.11
N GLY A 372 27.35 0.90 -14.86
CA GLY A 372 28.66 0.86 -15.51
C GLY A 372 29.78 1.46 -14.67
N GLN A 373 29.62 1.61 -13.35
CA GLN A 373 30.70 2.06 -12.45
C GLN A 373 31.69 0.92 -12.18
N TRP A 374 31.17 -0.23 -11.75
CA TRP A 374 31.89 -1.49 -11.59
C TRP A 374 31.61 -2.47 -12.74
N GLY A 375 30.40 -2.43 -13.30
CA GLY A 375 29.95 -3.28 -14.40
C GLY A 375 30.21 -2.70 -15.79
N THR A 376 31.26 -1.90 -16.00
CA THR A 376 31.50 -1.22 -17.28
C THR A 376 31.57 -2.21 -18.46
N GLU A 377 32.34 -3.28 -18.33
CA GLU A 377 32.44 -4.32 -19.38
C GLU A 377 31.18 -5.16 -19.45
N LEU A 378 30.50 -5.38 -18.33
CA LEU A 378 29.24 -6.11 -18.27
C LEU A 378 28.14 -5.42 -19.07
N VAL A 379 27.95 -4.10 -18.91
CA VAL A 379 26.91 -3.36 -19.63
C VAL A 379 27.20 -3.29 -21.14
N ARG A 380 28.49 -3.28 -21.52
CA ARG A 380 28.93 -3.30 -22.93
C ARG A 380 28.88 -4.69 -23.56
N TRP A 381 28.72 -5.72 -22.74
CA TRP A 381 28.72 -7.10 -23.21
C TRP A 381 27.47 -7.38 -24.05
N GLN A 382 27.66 -8.03 -25.20
CA GLN A 382 26.57 -8.31 -26.16
C GLN A 382 25.42 -9.10 -25.54
N GLN A 383 25.70 -9.93 -24.53
CA GLN A 383 24.69 -10.76 -23.87
C GLN A 383 24.11 -10.12 -22.60
N PHE A 384 24.46 -8.86 -22.28
CA PHE A 384 23.93 -8.14 -21.12
C PHE A 384 22.40 -8.14 -21.08
N GLY A 385 21.75 -7.84 -22.21
CA GLY A 385 20.29 -7.82 -22.30
C GLY A 385 19.68 -9.17 -21.94
N THR A 386 20.26 -10.26 -22.43
CA THR A 386 19.84 -11.63 -22.14
C THR A 386 20.11 -12.00 -20.68
N PHE A 387 21.23 -11.58 -20.11
CA PHE A 387 21.57 -11.79 -18.70
C PHE A 387 20.58 -11.08 -17.77
N ALA A 388 20.40 -9.78 -17.95
CA ALA A 388 19.54 -8.96 -17.12
C ALA A 388 18.07 -9.41 -17.19
N ALA A 389 17.59 -9.77 -18.39
CA ALA A 389 16.25 -10.32 -18.56
C ALA A 389 16.07 -11.68 -17.88
N GLN A 390 17.04 -12.60 -18.02
CA GLN A 390 16.98 -13.91 -17.36
C GLN A 390 17.05 -13.80 -15.84
N LEU A 391 17.82 -12.84 -15.33
CA LEU A 391 17.94 -12.57 -13.90
C LEU A 391 16.58 -12.21 -13.29
N VAL A 392 15.84 -11.28 -13.91
CA VAL A 392 14.50 -10.90 -13.44
C VAL A 392 13.49 -12.03 -13.73
N ALA A 393 13.52 -12.62 -14.93
CA ALA A 393 12.60 -13.70 -15.33
C ALA A 393 12.66 -14.91 -14.38
N TRP A 394 13.83 -15.24 -13.84
CA TRP A 394 13.97 -16.35 -12.89
C TRP A 394 13.21 -16.12 -11.58
N THR A 395 13.09 -14.85 -11.16
CA THR A 395 12.33 -14.47 -9.96
C THR A 395 10.82 -14.42 -10.19
N VAL A 396 10.40 -14.24 -11.44
CA VAL A 396 8.98 -14.21 -11.81
C VAL A 396 8.45 -15.64 -11.78
N PRO A 397 7.34 -15.90 -11.06
CA PRO A 397 6.75 -17.21 -11.08
C PRO A 397 6.24 -17.58 -12.47
N ARG A 398 6.41 -18.86 -12.85
CA ARG A 398 5.78 -19.37 -14.06
C ARG A 398 4.27 -19.34 -13.87
N GLN A 399 3.58 -18.46 -14.60
CA GLN A 399 2.14 -18.55 -14.74
C GLN A 399 1.83 -19.81 -15.54
N ALA A 400 1.30 -20.83 -14.87
CA ALA A 400 0.68 -21.96 -15.54
C ALA A 400 -0.69 -21.51 -16.03
N GLU A 401 -0.70 -20.70 -17.10
CA GLU A 401 -1.95 -20.31 -17.75
C GLU A 401 -2.74 -21.58 -18.08
N ASN A 402 -3.96 -21.66 -17.55
CA ASN A 402 -4.95 -22.74 -17.71
C ASN A 402 -4.89 -23.95 -16.77
N GLU A 403 -3.86 -24.10 -15.92
CA GLU A 403 -3.80 -25.24 -14.97
C GLU A 403 -4.47 -24.94 -13.61
N LEU A 404 -4.56 -23.66 -13.23
CA LEU A 404 -5.22 -23.22 -12.01
C LEU A 404 -6.03 -21.95 -12.28
N ASN A 405 -7.32 -21.96 -11.96
CA ASN A 405 -8.21 -20.79 -12.02
C ASN A 405 -8.83 -20.54 -10.65
N ALA A 406 -8.53 -19.39 -10.03
CA ALA A 406 -9.08 -18.97 -8.77
C ALA A 406 -10.06 -17.80 -8.95
N GLN A 407 -11.08 -17.76 -8.10
CA GLN A 407 -12.08 -16.69 -8.03
C GLN A 407 -12.48 -16.45 -6.59
N THR A 408 -12.88 -15.21 -6.28
CA THR A 408 -13.41 -14.85 -4.97
C THR A 408 -14.75 -14.15 -5.12
N ARG A 409 -15.67 -14.44 -4.21
CA ARG A 409 -16.97 -13.77 -4.12
C ARG A 409 -17.38 -13.55 -2.68
N ILE A 410 -18.24 -12.56 -2.44
CA ILE A 410 -18.88 -12.32 -1.16
C ILE A 410 -20.32 -12.85 -1.23
N GLU A 411 -20.70 -13.72 -0.30
CA GLU A 411 -22.08 -14.18 -0.11
C GLU A 411 -22.52 -13.89 1.33
N GLY A 412 -23.44 -12.93 1.48
CA GLY A 412 -23.90 -12.48 2.80
C GLY A 412 -22.74 -11.87 3.61
N THR A 413 -22.43 -12.49 4.76
CA THR A 413 -21.31 -12.08 5.64
C THR A 413 -20.06 -12.95 5.47
N GLN A 414 -20.03 -13.82 4.46
CA GLN A 414 -18.93 -14.75 4.22
C GLN A 414 -18.22 -14.43 2.91
N ALA A 415 -16.89 -14.52 2.92
CA ALA A 415 -16.12 -14.54 1.69
C ALA A 415 -15.85 -15.98 1.28
N ILE A 416 -16.03 -16.26 -0.01
CA ILE A 416 -15.82 -17.57 -0.59
C ILE A 416 -14.68 -17.48 -1.58
N VAL A 417 -13.70 -18.35 -1.42
CA VAL A 417 -12.58 -18.54 -2.35
C VAL A 417 -12.82 -19.88 -3.06
N THR A 418 -12.92 -19.85 -4.38
CA THR A 418 -13.04 -21.05 -5.22
C THR A 418 -11.83 -21.18 -6.12
N ALA A 419 -11.34 -22.40 -6.32
CA ALA A 419 -10.25 -22.71 -7.23
C ALA A 419 -10.59 -23.94 -8.08
N GLU A 420 -10.22 -23.91 -9.35
CA GLU A 420 -10.36 -25.00 -10.30
C GLU A 420 -8.95 -25.40 -10.78
N ALA A 421 -8.57 -26.66 -10.55
CA ALA A 421 -7.28 -27.22 -10.94
C ALA A 421 -7.44 -28.23 -12.08
N LYS A 422 -6.70 -28.03 -13.17
CA LYS A 422 -6.71 -28.84 -14.40
C LYS A 422 -5.29 -29.27 -14.74
N GLY A 423 -5.14 -30.47 -15.31
CA GLY A 423 -3.88 -30.94 -15.86
C GLY A 423 -3.60 -30.30 -17.22
N GLN A 424 -2.40 -30.55 -17.76
CA GLN A 424 -1.96 -30.04 -19.08
C GLN A 424 -2.88 -30.49 -20.23
N ASP A 425 -3.50 -31.65 -20.05
CA ASP A 425 -4.45 -32.31 -20.94
C ASP A 425 -5.90 -31.84 -20.71
N GLY A 426 -6.10 -30.84 -19.84
CA GLY A 426 -7.40 -30.22 -19.54
C GLY A 426 -8.30 -31.03 -18.60
N ALA A 427 -7.85 -32.22 -18.18
CA ALA A 427 -8.56 -33.07 -17.23
C ALA A 427 -8.56 -32.47 -15.81
N ALA A 428 -9.67 -32.61 -15.09
CA ALA A 428 -9.79 -32.14 -13.71
C ALA A 428 -8.87 -32.93 -12.77
N LEU A 429 -8.03 -32.22 -11.99
CA LEU A 429 -7.10 -32.85 -11.05
C LEU A 429 -7.78 -33.07 -9.70
N ALA A 430 -8.31 -34.27 -9.49
CA ALA A 430 -9.02 -34.60 -8.25
C ALA A 430 -8.09 -34.73 -7.04
N ASP A 431 -6.86 -35.22 -7.23
CA ASP A 431 -5.91 -35.47 -6.14
C ASP A 431 -4.99 -34.27 -5.83
N ALA A 432 -5.28 -33.10 -6.41
CA ALA A 432 -4.52 -31.89 -6.14
C ALA A 432 -4.76 -31.38 -4.71
N GLN A 433 -3.69 -30.99 -4.03
CA GLN A 433 -3.78 -30.25 -2.77
C GLN A 433 -3.76 -28.76 -3.09
N VAL A 434 -4.82 -28.06 -2.73
CA VAL A 434 -4.97 -26.63 -2.97
C VAL A 434 -5.01 -25.88 -1.66
N THR A 435 -4.06 -24.96 -1.48
CA THR A 435 -3.96 -24.09 -0.30
C THR A 435 -4.01 -22.65 -0.75
N ALA A 436 -4.81 -21.81 -0.09
CA ALA A 436 -4.76 -20.38 -0.27
C ALA A 436 -4.02 -19.72 0.89
N THR A 437 -3.25 -18.69 0.60
CA THR A 437 -2.70 -17.76 1.59
C THR A 437 -3.51 -16.47 1.48
N LEU A 438 -4.24 -16.16 2.55
CA LEU A 438 -4.96 -14.89 2.68
C LEU A 438 -4.01 -13.87 3.29
N VAL A 439 -3.76 -12.78 2.58
CA VAL A 439 -3.00 -11.64 3.10
C VAL A 439 -3.96 -10.51 3.45
N ASN A 440 -3.95 -10.15 4.73
CA ASN A 440 -4.80 -9.13 5.31
C ASN A 440 -4.30 -7.72 4.92
N PRO A 441 -5.15 -6.68 5.04
CA PRO A 441 -4.75 -5.30 4.77
C PRO A 441 -3.54 -4.80 5.60
N ASP A 442 -3.29 -5.39 6.76
CA ASP A 442 -2.17 -5.07 7.66
C ASP A 442 -0.86 -5.78 7.30
N GLY A 443 -0.85 -6.62 6.26
CA GLY A 443 0.31 -7.42 5.82
C GLY A 443 0.48 -8.75 6.55
N SER A 444 -0.37 -9.07 7.53
CA SER A 444 -0.39 -10.40 8.15
C SER A 444 -0.95 -11.44 7.19
N SER A 445 -0.42 -12.67 7.24
CA SER A 445 -0.84 -13.76 6.34
C SER A 445 -1.38 -14.95 7.12
N GLN A 446 -2.44 -15.56 6.59
CA GLN A 446 -3.06 -16.75 7.14
C GLN A 446 -3.24 -17.81 6.05
N ALA A 447 -2.79 -19.03 6.31
CA ALA A 447 -3.05 -20.17 5.44
C ALA A 447 -4.51 -20.65 5.59
N LEU A 448 -5.17 -20.83 4.46
CA LEU A 448 -6.55 -21.26 4.31
C LEU A 448 -6.58 -22.49 3.38
N PRO A 449 -6.68 -23.72 3.91
CA PRO A 449 -6.78 -24.90 3.07
C PRO A 449 -8.14 -24.94 2.34
N LEU A 450 -8.12 -25.18 1.02
CA LEU A 450 -9.36 -25.34 0.26
C LEU A 450 -9.77 -26.81 0.26
N ARG A 451 -11.06 -27.05 0.50
CA ARG A 451 -11.64 -28.40 0.48
C ARG A 451 -12.21 -28.68 -0.90
N GLN A 452 -12.01 -29.90 -1.38
CA GLN A 452 -12.58 -30.33 -2.64
C GLN A 452 -14.10 -30.45 -2.54
N VAL A 453 -14.82 -29.77 -3.43
CA VAL A 453 -16.29 -29.78 -3.54
C VAL A 453 -16.77 -30.49 -4.81
N GLY A 454 -15.87 -30.70 -5.78
CA GLY A 454 -16.10 -31.49 -7.00
C GLY A 454 -14.78 -31.90 -7.65
N PRO A 455 -14.79 -32.74 -8.71
CA PRO A 455 -13.57 -33.11 -9.44
C PRO A 455 -12.83 -31.87 -9.93
N GLY A 456 -11.59 -31.66 -9.46
CA GLY A 456 -10.80 -30.46 -9.75
C GLY A 456 -11.35 -29.13 -9.20
N GLN A 457 -12.42 -29.13 -8.40
CA GLN A 457 -13.02 -27.92 -7.82
C GLN A 457 -12.84 -27.88 -6.30
N PHE A 458 -12.26 -26.79 -5.82
CA PHE A 458 -11.88 -26.57 -4.44
C PHE A 458 -12.48 -25.28 -3.91
N GLN A 459 -12.91 -25.27 -2.65
CA GLN A 459 -13.55 -24.13 -2.02
C GLN A 459 -13.12 -23.96 -0.56
N ALA A 460 -12.94 -22.70 -0.15
CA ALA A 460 -12.83 -22.31 1.25
C ALA A 460 -13.77 -21.13 1.55
N THR A 461 -14.21 -21.06 2.81
CA THR A 461 -15.12 -20.02 3.29
C THR A 461 -14.48 -19.31 4.47
N ILE A 462 -14.47 -17.97 4.43
CA ILE A 462 -13.97 -17.10 5.48
C ILE A 462 -15.19 -16.44 6.14
N PRO A 463 -15.52 -16.78 7.40
CA PRO A 463 -16.64 -16.19 8.10
C PRO A 463 -16.30 -14.78 8.59
N ASN A 464 -17.20 -13.83 8.34
CA ASN A 464 -17.12 -12.44 8.84
C ASN A 464 -15.73 -11.78 8.67
N PRO A 465 -15.18 -11.71 7.44
CA PRO A 465 -13.92 -11.03 7.21
C PRO A 465 -14.05 -9.54 7.54
N GLN A 466 -12.99 -8.92 8.06
CA GLN A 466 -12.96 -7.48 8.30
C GLN A 466 -13.11 -6.71 6.98
N THR A 467 -13.64 -5.49 7.04
CA THR A 467 -13.66 -4.60 5.87
C THR A 467 -12.26 -4.26 5.39
N GLY A 468 -12.02 -4.38 4.08
CA GLY A 468 -10.73 -4.07 3.48
C GLY A 468 -10.46 -4.81 2.17
N SER A 469 -9.31 -4.52 1.58
CA SER A 469 -8.80 -5.22 0.40
C SER A 469 -7.84 -6.33 0.84
N TYR A 470 -8.14 -7.55 0.43
CA TYR A 470 -7.34 -8.73 0.69
C TYR A 470 -6.71 -9.22 -0.61
N LEU A 471 -5.53 -9.82 -0.49
CA LEU A 471 -4.94 -10.61 -1.55
C LEU A 471 -5.03 -12.08 -1.17
N VAL A 472 -5.53 -12.89 -2.09
CA VAL A 472 -5.63 -14.34 -1.91
C VAL A 472 -4.71 -14.98 -2.93
N GLN A 473 -3.61 -15.57 -2.45
CA GLN A 473 -2.70 -16.35 -3.28
C GLN A 473 -3.10 -17.82 -3.20
N VAL A 474 -3.57 -18.40 -4.30
CA VAL A 474 -3.92 -19.82 -4.37
C VAL A 474 -2.76 -20.59 -4.98
N ASN A 475 -2.33 -21.64 -4.30
CA ASN A 475 -1.28 -22.56 -4.76
C ASN A 475 -1.85 -23.99 -4.85
N ALA A 476 -1.56 -24.67 -5.96
CA ALA A 476 -1.97 -26.04 -6.20
C ALA A 476 -0.75 -26.94 -6.43
N GLN A 477 -0.73 -28.08 -5.75
CA GLN A 477 0.32 -29.10 -5.90
C GLN A 477 -0.29 -30.49 -6.09
N ASN A 478 0.33 -31.33 -6.92
CA ASN A 478 -0.04 -32.73 -7.11
C ASN A 478 1.15 -33.62 -6.77
N GLN A 479 0.97 -34.54 -5.80
CA GLN A 479 2.03 -35.45 -5.36
C GLN A 479 3.37 -34.74 -5.04
N GLY A 480 3.30 -33.53 -4.49
CA GLY A 480 4.47 -32.70 -4.15
C GLY A 480 5.09 -31.91 -5.31
N GLN A 481 4.57 -32.04 -6.53
CA GLN A 481 4.96 -31.19 -7.67
C GLN A 481 4.03 -29.97 -7.77
N PRO A 482 4.55 -28.75 -7.92
CA PRO A 482 3.72 -27.56 -8.11
C PRO A 482 3.02 -27.63 -9.48
N ILE A 483 1.69 -27.52 -9.48
CA ILE A 483 0.85 -27.40 -10.69
C ILE A 483 0.87 -25.93 -11.13
N GLY A 484 0.55 -25.03 -10.21
CA GLY A 484 0.47 -23.61 -10.52
C GLY A 484 0.06 -22.78 -9.33
N GLN A 485 0.18 -21.47 -9.49
CA GLN A 485 -0.26 -20.50 -8.51
C GLN A 485 -0.96 -19.31 -9.18
N GLN A 486 -1.97 -18.76 -8.53
CA GLN A 486 -2.72 -17.61 -9.00
C GLN A 486 -3.08 -16.68 -7.85
N MET A 487 -2.93 -15.39 -8.10
CA MET A 487 -3.38 -14.33 -7.19
C MET A 487 -4.74 -13.80 -7.61
N VAL A 488 -5.63 -13.65 -6.64
CA VAL A 488 -6.93 -12.98 -6.81
C VAL A 488 -7.17 -11.98 -5.70
N GLY A 489 -7.75 -10.84 -6.06
CA GLY A 489 -8.12 -9.79 -5.10
C GLY A 489 -9.52 -10.02 -4.55
N LEU A 490 -9.67 -9.87 -3.24
CA LEU A 490 -10.96 -9.91 -2.55
C LEU A 490 -11.21 -8.56 -1.86
N VAL A 491 -12.25 -7.86 -2.28
CA VAL A 491 -12.68 -6.62 -1.62
C VAL A 491 -13.88 -6.92 -0.74
N VAL A 492 -13.74 -6.71 0.57
CA VAL A 492 -14.82 -6.85 1.54
C VAL A 492 -15.41 -5.46 1.82
N PRO A 493 -16.59 -5.14 1.26
CA PRO A 493 -17.25 -3.85 1.49
C PRO A 493 -17.83 -3.78 2.91
N TYR A 494 -18.17 -2.56 3.37
CA TYR A 494 -18.95 -2.39 4.59
C TYR A 494 -20.26 -3.19 4.53
N SER A 495 -20.63 -3.75 5.68
CA SER A 495 -21.75 -4.69 5.80
C SER A 495 -23.00 -4.15 5.09
N PRO A 496 -23.71 -4.98 4.29
CA PRO A 496 -24.92 -4.55 3.57
C PRO A 496 -26.01 -3.94 4.46
N GLU A 497 -25.99 -4.23 5.77
CA GLU A 497 -26.90 -3.66 6.78
C GLU A 497 -26.77 -2.12 6.93
N TYR A 498 -25.61 -1.55 6.59
CA TYR A 498 -25.39 -0.09 6.59
C TYR A 498 -25.82 0.59 5.29
N ARG A 499 -26.15 -0.16 4.23
CA ARG A 499 -26.89 0.40 3.09
C ARG A 499 -28.30 0.68 3.57
N GLN A 500 -28.53 1.90 4.06
CA GLN A 500 -29.88 2.39 4.30
C GLN A 500 -30.68 2.38 2.98
N GLN A 501 -31.37 1.27 2.68
CA GLN A 501 -32.51 1.30 1.77
C GLN A 501 -33.67 1.98 2.50
N GLN A 502 -33.60 3.32 2.60
CA GLN A 502 -34.80 4.07 2.90
C GLN A 502 -35.74 3.92 1.70
N SER A 503 -36.94 3.39 1.93
CA SER A 503 -38.00 3.36 0.94
C SER A 503 -38.27 4.79 0.45
N ASN A 504 -38.15 5.01 -0.86
CA ASN A 504 -38.38 6.33 -1.47
C ASN A 504 -39.89 6.60 -1.55
N VAL A 505 -40.45 7.07 -0.43
CA VAL A 505 -41.89 7.37 -0.27
C VAL A 505 -42.36 8.33 -1.37
N ALA A 506 -41.54 9.32 -1.74
CA ALA A 506 -41.88 10.29 -2.79
C ALA A 506 -42.03 9.64 -4.17
N LEU A 507 -41.18 8.66 -4.52
CA LEU A 507 -41.32 7.91 -5.78
C LEU A 507 -42.58 7.03 -5.76
N LEU A 508 -42.86 6.37 -4.63
CA LEU A 508 -44.04 5.52 -4.48
C LEU A 508 -45.34 6.33 -4.57
N GLU A 509 -45.39 7.52 -3.95
CA GLU A 509 -46.51 8.45 -4.08
C GLU A 509 -46.68 8.94 -5.53
N ARG A 510 -45.58 9.22 -6.23
CA ARG A 510 -45.62 9.66 -7.62
C ARG A 510 -46.14 8.58 -8.56
N ILE A 511 -45.68 7.34 -8.38
CA ILE A 511 -46.20 6.18 -9.13
C ILE A 511 -47.70 6.01 -8.85
N ALA A 512 -48.12 6.08 -7.58
CA ALA A 512 -49.54 5.99 -7.24
C ALA A 512 -50.37 7.09 -7.91
N GLN A 513 -49.88 8.34 -7.95
CA GLN A 513 -50.56 9.44 -8.65
C GLN A 513 -50.63 9.23 -10.16
N GLU A 514 -49.53 8.82 -10.79
CA GLU A 514 -49.46 8.64 -12.25
C GLU A 514 -50.28 7.43 -12.74
N THR A 515 -50.38 6.35 -11.95
CA THR A 515 -51.18 5.18 -12.29
C THR A 515 -52.63 5.27 -11.80
N GLY A 516 -53.03 6.36 -11.15
CA GLY A 516 -54.34 6.51 -10.52
C GLY A 516 -54.59 5.57 -9.32
N GLY A 517 -53.51 5.03 -8.75
CA GLY A 517 -53.52 4.22 -7.52
C GLY A 517 -53.63 5.08 -6.26
N LYS A 518 -53.62 4.43 -5.10
CA LYS A 518 -53.66 5.10 -3.79
C LYS A 518 -52.62 4.49 -2.85
N THR A 519 -51.96 5.33 -2.07
CA THR A 519 -51.13 4.89 -0.96
C THR A 519 -52.03 4.40 0.17
N LEU A 520 -51.81 3.17 0.63
CA LEU A 520 -52.65 2.56 1.67
C LEU A 520 -52.04 2.83 3.03
N GLU A 521 -52.73 3.57 3.89
CA GLU A 521 -52.30 3.82 5.28
C GLU A 521 -52.63 2.65 6.22
N THR A 522 -53.57 1.79 5.84
CA THR A 522 -53.94 0.60 6.61
C THR A 522 -54.09 -0.62 5.70
N PRO A 523 -53.64 -1.82 6.13
CA PRO A 523 -53.72 -3.05 5.32
C PRO A 523 -55.16 -3.44 4.93
N ALA A 524 -56.15 -3.05 5.74
CA ALA A 524 -57.56 -3.37 5.48
C ALA A 524 -58.10 -2.69 4.21
N ALA A 525 -57.58 -1.51 3.85
CA ALA A 525 -58.01 -0.75 2.67
C ALA A 525 -57.63 -1.44 1.34
N ALA A 526 -56.70 -2.40 1.35
CA ALA A 526 -56.36 -3.20 0.17
C ALA A 526 -57.50 -4.12 -0.32
N PHE A 527 -58.47 -4.41 0.55
CA PHE A 527 -59.56 -5.36 0.30
C PHE A 527 -60.92 -4.68 0.04
N GLU A 528 -60.93 -3.36 -0.19
CA GLU A 528 -62.14 -2.66 -0.61
C GLU A 528 -62.56 -3.11 -2.02
N HIS A 529 -63.76 -3.68 -2.14
CA HIS A 529 -64.31 -4.15 -3.41
C HIS A 529 -64.94 -2.99 -4.20
N ASN A 530 -64.13 -1.97 -4.52
CA ASN A 530 -64.54 -0.74 -5.20
C ASN A 530 -64.00 -0.63 -6.64
N LEU A 531 -63.35 -1.69 -7.14
CA LEU A 531 -62.84 -1.75 -8.52
C LEU A 531 -63.99 -1.99 -9.51
N ALA A 532 -64.05 -1.18 -10.57
CA ALA A 532 -64.99 -1.37 -11.65
C ALA A 532 -64.73 -2.72 -12.34
N ALA A 533 -65.78 -3.50 -12.60
CA ALA A 533 -65.66 -4.78 -13.28
C ALA A 533 -65.09 -4.59 -14.70
N VAL A 534 -63.83 -5.00 -14.88
CA VAL A 534 -63.16 -4.96 -16.18
C VAL A 534 -63.56 -6.19 -16.98
N GLN A 535 -64.14 -5.99 -18.16
CA GLN A 535 -64.39 -7.09 -19.08
C GLN A 535 -63.08 -7.51 -19.75
N ARG A 536 -62.68 -8.76 -19.52
CA ARG A 536 -61.51 -9.37 -20.15
C ARG A 536 -61.98 -10.25 -21.31
N ALA A 537 -61.47 -10.00 -22.51
CA ALA A 537 -61.63 -10.92 -23.62
C ALA A 537 -60.96 -12.26 -23.23
N GLN A 538 -61.75 -13.33 -23.15
CA GLN A 538 -61.24 -14.67 -22.93
C GLN A 538 -61.08 -15.37 -24.27
N GLU A 539 -59.95 -16.05 -24.44
CA GLU A 539 -59.67 -16.83 -25.63
C GLU A 539 -60.59 -18.06 -25.64
N ILE A 540 -61.52 -18.11 -26.59
CA ILE A 540 -62.45 -19.24 -26.75
C ILE A 540 -61.89 -20.33 -27.68
N SER A 541 -60.63 -20.22 -28.10
CA SER A 541 -59.97 -21.20 -28.98
C SER A 541 -59.93 -22.59 -28.36
N LEU A 542 -59.55 -22.68 -27.08
CA LEU A 542 -59.44 -23.94 -26.34
C LEU A 542 -60.79 -24.66 -26.15
N PRO A 543 -61.88 -24.00 -25.69
CA PRO A 543 -63.19 -24.66 -25.62
C PRO A 543 -63.74 -25.03 -27.00
N LEU A 544 -63.46 -24.24 -28.05
CA LEU A 544 -63.84 -24.60 -29.42
C LEU A 544 -63.03 -25.77 -29.98
N LEU A 545 -61.75 -25.87 -29.65
CA LEU A 545 -60.89 -27.02 -29.98
C LEU A 545 -61.37 -28.29 -29.29
N LEU A 546 -61.74 -28.19 -28.00
CA LEU A 546 -62.35 -29.29 -27.26
C LEU A 546 -63.68 -29.72 -27.87
N LEU A 547 -64.52 -28.76 -28.27
CA LEU A 547 -65.77 -29.05 -28.97
C LEU A 547 -65.51 -29.76 -30.31
N ALA A 548 -64.55 -29.28 -31.10
CA ALA A 548 -64.17 -29.90 -32.37
C ALA A 548 -63.62 -31.32 -32.17
N LEU A 549 -62.79 -31.53 -31.13
CA LEU A 549 -62.26 -32.83 -30.76
C LEU A 549 -63.38 -33.81 -30.37
N LEU A 550 -64.42 -33.34 -29.68
CA LEU A 550 -65.58 -34.16 -29.30
C LEU A 550 -66.52 -34.42 -30.49
N LEU A 551 -66.64 -33.48 -31.42
CA LEU A 551 -67.46 -33.63 -32.62
C LEU A 551 -66.83 -34.59 -33.65
N LEU A 552 -65.51 -34.74 -33.67
CA LEU A 552 -64.81 -35.64 -34.59
C LEU A 552 -65.22 -37.13 -34.43
N PRO A 553 -65.17 -37.74 -33.23
CA PRO A 553 -65.66 -39.11 -33.05
C PRO A 553 -67.18 -39.21 -33.22
N LEU A 554 -67.95 -38.15 -32.94
CA LEU A 554 -69.39 -38.13 -33.19
C LEU A 554 -69.71 -38.17 -34.69
N ASP A 555 -68.99 -37.41 -35.52
CA ASP A 555 -69.14 -37.43 -36.98
C ASP A 555 -68.75 -38.81 -37.54
N ILE A 556 -67.65 -39.40 -37.05
CA ILE A 556 -67.25 -40.77 -37.41
C ILE A 556 -68.33 -41.77 -37.00
N ALA A 557 -68.89 -41.65 -35.79
CA ALA A 557 -69.95 -42.53 -35.29
C ALA A 557 -71.23 -42.43 -36.13
N VAL A 558 -71.68 -41.21 -36.48
CA VAL A 558 -72.84 -41.01 -37.35
C VAL A 558 -72.61 -41.60 -38.74
N ARG A 559 -71.41 -41.42 -39.31
CA ARG A 559 -71.08 -41.93 -40.66
C ARG A 559 -70.85 -43.44 -40.72
N ARG A 560 -70.30 -44.06 -39.67
CA ARG A 560 -69.97 -45.51 -39.66
C ARG A 560 -70.99 -46.40 -38.97
N LEU A 561 -71.74 -45.91 -37.99
CA LEU A 561 -72.64 -46.74 -37.17
C LEU A 561 -74.12 -46.60 -37.56
N SER A 562 -74.48 -45.74 -38.53
CA SER A 562 -75.86 -45.53 -38.99
C SER A 562 -76.84 -45.30 -37.82
N LEU A 563 -76.46 -44.38 -36.93
CA LEU A 563 -77.24 -43.99 -35.75
C LEU A 563 -78.65 -43.56 -36.14
N ARG A 564 -79.67 -44.25 -35.63
CA ARG A 564 -81.08 -43.91 -35.88
C ARG A 564 -81.57 -42.95 -34.80
N TRP A 565 -82.53 -42.08 -35.13
CA TRP A 565 -83.10 -41.10 -34.19
C TRP A 565 -83.65 -41.69 -32.88
N ARG A 566 -83.91 -43.00 -32.82
CA ARG A 566 -84.34 -43.71 -31.60
C ARG A 566 -83.20 -43.92 -30.60
N ASP A 567 -81.95 -44.02 -31.03
CA ASP A 567 -80.80 -44.29 -30.15
C ASP A 567 -80.43 -43.05 -29.31
N PHE A 568 -80.68 -41.85 -29.84
CA PHE A 568 -80.51 -40.59 -29.10
C PHE A 568 -81.52 -40.41 -27.96
N ALA A 569 -82.69 -41.05 -28.03
CA ALA A 569 -83.70 -40.99 -26.98
C ALA A 569 -83.27 -41.78 -25.72
N GLU A 570 -82.60 -42.91 -25.90
CA GLU A 570 -82.09 -43.75 -24.80
C GLU A 570 -80.91 -43.08 -24.09
N VAL A 571 -79.99 -42.44 -24.83
CA VAL A 571 -78.87 -41.69 -24.24
C VAL A 571 -79.37 -40.48 -23.44
N ARG A 572 -80.44 -39.82 -23.89
CA ARG A 572 -81.05 -38.68 -23.17
C ARG A 572 -81.77 -39.13 -21.90
N ALA A 573 -82.40 -40.30 -21.92
CA ALA A 573 -83.01 -40.91 -20.73
C ALA A 573 -81.94 -41.34 -19.70
N TRP A 574 -80.80 -41.87 -20.16
CA TRP A 574 -79.67 -42.25 -19.31
C TRP A 574 -78.95 -41.04 -18.70
N ALA A 575 -78.67 -39.99 -19.49
CA ALA A 575 -78.05 -38.76 -18.99
C ALA A 575 -78.97 -38.00 -18.01
N GLY A 576 -80.28 -38.03 -18.22
CA GLY A 576 -81.26 -37.47 -17.28
C GLY A 576 -81.33 -38.19 -15.93
N ALA A 577 -80.89 -39.46 -15.86
CA ALA A 577 -80.87 -40.25 -14.63
C ALA A 577 -79.58 -40.06 -13.79
N GLN A 578 -78.48 -39.58 -14.38
CA GLN A 578 -77.19 -39.40 -13.70
C GLN A 578 -76.78 -37.95 -13.42
N LEU A 579 -77.46 -36.94 -13.98
CA LEU A 579 -77.27 -35.57 -13.50
C LEU A 579 -78.09 -35.34 -12.22
N PRO A 580 -77.47 -34.97 -11.08
CA PRO A 580 -78.22 -34.46 -9.96
C PRO A 580 -78.90 -33.18 -10.43
N SER A 581 -80.22 -33.18 -10.43
CA SER A 581 -80.98 -31.95 -10.51
C SER A 581 -80.56 -31.11 -9.31
N ARG A 582 -79.63 -30.17 -9.53
CA ARG A 582 -79.49 -28.99 -8.68
C ARG A 582 -80.81 -28.25 -8.80
N ARG A 583 -81.80 -28.67 -7.99
CA ARG A 583 -82.81 -27.78 -7.48
C ARG A 583 -82.02 -26.64 -6.86
N ALA A 584 -82.10 -25.47 -7.49
CA ALA A 584 -81.86 -24.23 -6.77
C ALA A 584 -82.75 -24.30 -5.53
N SER A 585 -82.16 -24.55 -4.38
CA SER A 585 -82.81 -24.19 -3.12
C SER A 585 -83.14 -22.72 -3.26
N PRO A 586 -84.42 -22.30 -3.17
CA PRO A 586 -84.70 -20.90 -2.96
C PRO A 586 -84.01 -20.59 -1.63
N VAL A 587 -82.96 -19.76 -1.68
CA VAL A 587 -82.50 -19.09 -0.47
C VAL A 587 -83.72 -18.30 -0.03
N ALA A 588 -84.37 -18.82 1.01
CA ALA A 588 -85.45 -18.13 1.69
C ALA A 588 -84.93 -16.74 2.01
N ALA A 589 -85.67 -15.72 1.57
CA ALA A 589 -85.48 -14.36 2.03
C ALA A 589 -85.43 -14.42 3.55
N GLN A 590 -84.24 -14.22 4.13
CA GLN A 590 -84.12 -14.03 5.57
C GLN A 590 -85.00 -12.82 5.92
N PRO A 591 -85.93 -12.95 6.89
CA PRO A 591 -86.73 -11.82 7.31
C PRO A 591 -85.85 -10.93 8.20
N MET A 592 -84.99 -10.12 7.59
CA MET A 592 -84.15 -9.13 8.30
C MET A 592 -85.01 -8.07 9.02
N MET A 593 -86.30 -7.95 8.65
CA MET A 593 -87.29 -7.13 9.38
C MET A 593 -87.71 -7.74 10.72
N GLY A 594 -87.65 -9.07 10.91
CA GLY A 594 -88.02 -9.72 12.17
C GLY A 594 -87.01 -9.47 13.30
N GLU A 595 -85.72 -9.36 12.96
CA GLU A 595 -84.65 -9.09 13.92
C GLU A 595 -84.54 -7.60 14.26
N LEU A 596 -84.82 -6.70 13.29
CA LEU A 596 -84.92 -5.25 13.53
C LEU A 596 -86.08 -4.87 14.46
N HIS A 597 -87.25 -5.53 14.33
CA HIS A 597 -88.36 -5.33 15.27
C HIS A 597 -88.08 -5.90 16.67
N ARG A 598 -87.32 -7.00 16.77
CA ARG A 598 -86.86 -7.58 18.06
C ARG A 598 -85.71 -6.80 18.71
N ALA A 599 -84.91 -6.07 17.93
CA ALA A 599 -83.90 -5.14 18.44
C ALA A 599 -84.54 -3.80 18.89
N LYS A 600 -85.54 -3.30 18.15
CA LYS A 600 -86.32 -2.10 18.50
C LYS A 600 -87.19 -2.31 19.76
N ALA A 601 -87.76 -3.51 19.96
CA ALA A 601 -88.51 -3.86 21.18
C ALA A 601 -87.61 -4.05 22.43
N ARG A 602 -86.33 -4.41 22.25
CA ARG A 602 -85.34 -4.53 23.34
C ARG A 602 -84.69 -3.18 23.72
N ALA A 603 -84.68 -2.20 22.81
CA ALA A 603 -84.24 -0.84 23.11
C ALA A 603 -85.34 0.01 23.81
N ALA A 604 -86.62 -0.25 23.54
CA ALA A 604 -87.74 0.47 24.17
C ALA A 604 -88.02 0.07 25.63
N THR A 605 -87.54 -1.10 26.09
CA THR A 605 -87.71 -1.59 27.48
C THR A 605 -86.51 -1.30 28.40
N ARG A 606 -85.39 -0.77 27.87
CA ARG A 606 -84.21 -0.38 28.64
C ARG A 606 -84.18 1.11 29.03
N GLY A 607 -85.06 1.92 28.45
CA GLY A 607 -85.21 3.35 28.72
C GLY A 607 -86.12 3.74 29.88
N ALA A 608 -86.71 2.78 30.62
CA ALA A 608 -87.73 3.07 31.64
C ALA A 608 -87.38 2.66 33.09
N ARG A 609 -86.14 2.25 33.41
CA ARG A 609 -85.76 1.81 34.77
C ARG A 609 -84.35 2.20 35.24
N ARG A 610 -83.91 3.43 34.96
CA ARG A 610 -82.74 3.98 35.66
C ARG A 610 -82.78 5.51 35.82
N ASN A 611 -83.95 6.02 36.19
CA ASN A 611 -84.07 7.17 37.09
C ASN A 611 -84.43 6.61 38.47
N THR A 612 -83.90 7.21 39.54
CA THR A 612 -83.93 6.81 40.97
C THR A 612 -82.99 5.64 41.32
N ALA A 613 -82.01 5.74 42.20
CA ALA A 613 -81.51 6.79 43.12
C ALA A 613 -79.97 6.54 43.26
N GLU A 614 -79.08 7.55 43.31
CA GLU A 614 -78.81 8.45 44.46
C GLU A 614 -78.52 7.64 45.75
N GLU A 615 -77.44 7.83 46.51
CA GLU A 615 -76.49 8.93 46.65
C GLU A 615 -75.41 8.52 47.67
N GLN A 616 -74.13 8.87 47.45
CA GLN A 616 -73.20 9.23 48.53
C GLN A 616 -72.05 10.11 47.99
N ILE A 617 -72.25 11.40 48.24
CA ILE A 617 -71.42 12.64 48.29
C ILE A 617 -70.11 12.43 49.08
N ALA A 618 -68.98 13.16 48.99
CA ALA A 618 -68.30 14.17 48.13
C ALA A 618 -66.90 14.42 48.83
N PRO A 619 -66.02 15.44 48.60
CA PRO A 619 -66.22 16.81 48.09
C PRO A 619 -65.17 17.30 47.04
N PRO A 620 -65.27 18.55 46.56
CA PRO A 620 -64.76 18.97 45.25
C PRO A 620 -63.47 19.80 45.33
N VAL A 621 -62.73 19.89 44.23
CA VAL A 621 -61.81 21.01 43.98
C VAL A 621 -62.01 21.55 42.57
N GLU A 622 -62.15 22.87 42.57
CA GLU A 622 -62.58 23.81 41.57
C GLU A 622 -61.38 24.29 40.73
N VAL A 623 -61.57 24.46 39.43
CA VAL A 623 -60.60 25.10 38.55
C VAL A 623 -61.21 26.40 38.04
N GLN A 624 -60.70 27.55 38.50
CA GLN A 624 -60.86 28.84 37.83
C GLN A 624 -59.64 29.77 38.00
N PRO A 625 -59.45 30.73 37.07
CA PRO A 625 -58.16 31.24 36.59
C PRO A 625 -57.79 32.58 37.26
N PRO A 626 -56.71 33.30 36.86
CA PRO A 626 -56.92 34.35 35.84
C PRO A 626 -55.68 34.83 35.01
N VAL A 627 -56.00 35.74 34.08
CA VAL A 627 -55.24 36.93 33.62
C VAL A 627 -54.54 36.89 32.25
N ALA A 628 -54.99 37.84 31.42
CA ALA A 628 -54.35 38.35 30.21
C ALA A 628 -53.29 39.44 30.50
N ALA A 629 -52.30 39.49 29.60
CA ALA A 629 -51.40 40.60 29.26
C ALA A 629 -50.26 41.00 30.22
N GLN A 630 -49.00 40.81 29.76
CA GLN A 630 -48.15 41.91 29.26
C GLN A 630 -46.86 41.41 28.60
N ARG A 631 -46.37 42.25 27.67
CA ARG A 631 -45.21 42.10 26.78
C ARG A 631 -43.90 41.71 27.49
N SER A 632 -43.11 40.87 26.84
CA SER A 632 -41.65 41.01 26.83
C SER A 632 -41.12 40.50 25.49
N GLN A 633 -40.38 41.36 24.80
CA GLN A 633 -39.78 41.14 23.50
C GLN A 633 -38.68 40.08 23.56
N ARG A 634 -38.70 39.11 22.65
CA ARG A 634 -37.46 38.62 22.04
C ARG A 634 -37.75 38.03 20.66
N THR A 635 -37.06 38.61 19.70
CA THR A 635 -37.17 38.50 18.25
C THR A 635 -36.91 37.07 17.76
N ALA A 636 -37.89 36.48 17.06
CA ALA A 636 -37.64 35.37 16.14
C ALA A 636 -37.47 35.95 14.73
N PRO A 637 -36.41 35.60 13.98
CA PRO A 637 -36.22 36.12 12.64
C PRO A 637 -37.27 35.52 11.70
N ARG A 638 -37.97 36.42 11.02
CA ARG A 638 -38.86 36.17 9.90
C ARG A 638 -38.01 35.72 8.72
N VAL A 639 -38.19 34.47 8.27
CA VAL A 639 -37.73 34.08 6.93
C VAL A 639 -38.76 34.63 5.95
N GLU A 640 -38.44 35.80 5.38
CA GLU A 640 -39.11 36.32 4.20
C GLU A 640 -38.88 35.36 3.02
N ARG A 641 -39.98 34.98 2.37
CA ARG A 641 -39.90 34.42 1.02
C ARG A 641 -39.45 35.56 0.09
N PRO A 642 -38.37 35.40 -0.68
CA PRO A 642 -37.92 36.44 -1.59
C PRO A 642 -38.95 36.66 -2.70
N SER A 643 -39.12 37.94 -3.03
CA SER A 643 -39.90 38.44 -4.15
C SER A 643 -39.25 38.03 -5.48
N ALA A 644 -40.07 37.92 -6.54
CA ALA A 644 -39.69 37.51 -7.89
C ALA A 644 -38.70 38.46 -8.62
N GLU A 645 -38.09 39.41 -7.92
CA GLU A 645 -37.06 40.31 -8.43
C GLU A 645 -35.64 39.89 -8.00
N GLU A 646 -35.50 38.96 -7.04
CA GLU A 646 -34.20 38.39 -6.62
C GLU A 646 -33.79 37.11 -7.38
N THR A 647 -34.67 36.54 -8.22
CA THR A 647 -34.32 35.40 -9.09
C THR A 647 -33.74 35.83 -10.44
N ARG A 648 -33.59 37.14 -10.71
CA ARG A 648 -32.98 37.66 -11.94
C ARG A 648 -31.54 38.16 -11.81
N GLN A 649 -30.93 38.10 -10.63
CA GLN A 649 -29.51 38.50 -10.43
C GLN A 649 -28.56 37.35 -10.03
N ALA A 650 -29.01 36.09 -10.01
CA ALA A 650 -28.14 34.93 -9.72
C ALA A 650 -27.74 34.12 -10.97
N ALA A 651 -27.98 34.66 -12.17
CA ALA A 651 -27.58 34.06 -13.43
C ALA A 651 -26.73 35.04 -14.24
N GLU A 652 -25.69 35.61 -13.62
CA GLU A 652 -24.60 36.30 -14.31
C GLU A 652 -23.45 36.50 -13.31
N THR A 653 -22.38 35.72 -13.46
CA THR A 653 -21.09 35.97 -12.79
C THR A 653 -19.98 35.57 -13.77
N PRO A 654 -18.88 36.33 -13.82
CA PRO A 654 -18.23 36.65 -15.08
C PRO A 654 -17.00 35.79 -15.40
N THR A 655 -16.78 35.63 -16.70
CA THR A 655 -15.55 35.14 -17.32
C THR A 655 -14.32 35.95 -16.84
N PRO A 656 -13.16 35.31 -16.58
CA PRO A 656 -11.93 36.03 -16.24
C PRO A 656 -11.45 36.91 -17.41
N PRO A 657 -10.70 38.00 -17.14
CA PRO A 657 -10.30 38.95 -18.17
C PRO A 657 -9.21 38.35 -19.09
N PRO A 658 -9.12 38.80 -20.35
CA PRO A 658 -8.03 38.40 -21.25
C PRO A 658 -6.70 39.02 -20.78
N PRO A 659 -5.55 38.33 -20.94
CA PRO A 659 -4.26 38.94 -20.76
C PRO A 659 -4.04 40.06 -21.79
N ALA A 660 -3.50 41.17 -21.32
CA ALA A 660 -3.16 42.35 -22.11
C ALA A 660 -2.30 42.00 -23.32
N ALA A 661 -2.72 42.53 -24.47
CA ALA A 661 -1.92 42.57 -25.69
C ALA A 661 -0.82 43.62 -25.53
N GLU A 662 0.35 43.20 -25.07
CA GLU A 662 1.61 43.90 -25.35
C GLU A 662 2.66 42.90 -25.90
N ASP A 663 3.09 43.22 -27.12
CA ASP A 663 4.35 42.87 -27.76
C ASP A 663 4.61 41.44 -28.30
N SER A 664 3.72 40.97 -29.17
CA SER A 664 3.99 39.88 -30.13
C SER A 664 5.01 40.27 -31.23
N ILE A 665 5.18 41.58 -31.51
CA ILE A 665 6.14 42.09 -32.50
C ILE A 665 7.58 42.10 -31.95
N ALA A 666 7.77 42.32 -30.63
CA ALA A 666 9.08 42.23 -29.99
C ALA A 666 9.64 40.80 -29.98
N ARG A 667 8.78 39.78 -29.79
CA ARG A 667 9.19 38.36 -29.86
C ARG A 667 9.58 37.90 -31.27
N LEU A 668 8.93 38.44 -32.31
CA LEU A 668 9.29 38.18 -33.70
C LEU A 668 10.59 38.87 -34.14
N ARG A 669 10.92 40.06 -33.61
CA ARG A 669 12.25 40.68 -33.82
C ARG A 669 13.37 39.93 -33.10
N ALA A 670 13.16 39.49 -31.86
CA ALA A 670 14.15 38.71 -31.11
C ALA A 670 14.42 37.32 -31.73
N ALA A 671 13.40 36.68 -32.31
CA ALA A 671 13.57 35.44 -33.07
C ALA A 671 14.29 35.64 -34.41
N LYS A 672 14.08 36.78 -35.07
CA LYS A 672 14.73 37.14 -36.35
C LYS A 672 16.18 37.60 -36.18
N GLU A 673 16.55 38.20 -35.05
CA GLU A 673 17.95 38.54 -34.73
C GLU A 673 18.79 37.33 -34.31
N ARG A 674 18.18 36.33 -33.64
CA ARG A 674 18.88 35.07 -33.31
C ARG A 674 19.15 34.20 -34.53
N ALA A 675 18.34 34.30 -35.58
CA ALA A 675 18.58 33.62 -36.86
C ALA A 675 19.64 34.29 -37.74
N ARG A 676 20.14 35.48 -37.39
CA ARG A 676 21.13 36.25 -38.16
C ARG A 676 22.54 36.24 -37.56
N ARG A 677 22.74 35.56 -36.42
CA ARG A 677 24.04 35.41 -35.73
C ARG A 677 24.52 33.95 -35.64
N LYS A 678 24.06 33.08 -36.54
CA LYS A 678 24.74 31.82 -36.88
C LYS A 678 25.24 31.90 -38.30
#